data_AF-A0A925WYF3-F1
#
_entry.id   AF-A0A925WYF3-F1
#
_cell.length_a   1.000
_cell.length_b   1.000
_cell.length_c   1.000
_cell.angle_alpha   90.00
_cell.angle_beta   90.00
_cell.angle_gamma   90.00
#
_symmetry.space_group_name_H-M   'P 1'
#
loop_
_entity.id
_entity.type
_entity.pdbx_description
1 polymer ?
#
loop_
_entity_poly.entity_id
_entity_poly.type
_entity_poly.pdbx_seq_one_letter_code
_entity_poly.pdbx_strand_id
1 'polypeptide(L)'
;MSEPTRHDDGDDPTLPDHAQSDRGPDSFHANVPEPAGTFVGRYEIKREIASGGMGVVYEAVQEQPRRSVALKLMRVGLGSRSAIRRFETEAQVLGRLHHPNIAQVYEAGTHVAGAISVPFFAMEYIAGARAIDSYSNTNKLGTIERLKLFAIVCDAMHYGHTRGVIHRDLKPQNVLVGADGVLKVIDFGVARATDSDLKSATLQTNAGAVIGTPQYCSPEQFEGDPNALDERTDVYSLGMLAYELLVGQLPYTFTSQALSEVGRVVCTEPPRRPSRVKRDLGRDVDSVLLTALQKERSRRYPTAAALAADVRCLINGEPISPLAGKTTFATVSRLRTFASRHPAAIAMMVMFASWVLSYLLALPLLYATPIDRWIQSRLVSLIPYGDPDKRLQSVQVITINDDTDLAAISARENLSGISEKNLQSQRRLFGRLLERLVGSGVRMVVFDMYFRTPSGFDADFVNGIRKFKASGGEVIIGTKDWWIGADDSKLISPAIKPEVAVGCIGASAQGNAPWALELFVEHRNADAIPSLSLAAFGRFRHPGAAMSYRPLDYVEAVAIRYRNPTTLSVVPVVAGDSDVVEVSTMRRAKSSSSTAGLEKGDTIGRFVVPIPSSKALEQSTVEIGNVLAAGPRELSSLIDRPVVLVASNRTGIDGPYDYVDGRKVRGFYAQATGLDMLLNGDSIREPRRFHEWTLMWLGVVAGVGIARMRMIRWQLITLTASAAICVLAAIAAYRMSWLADPLTCAVPLLVAYAMMLAIVRQARTIR
;
A
#
# COMPACT_ATOMS: atom_id res chain seq x y z
N MET A 1 -29.75 -44.37 -57.15
CA MET A 1 -30.96 -43.72 -56.61
C MET A 1 -31.01 -42.31 -57.17
N SER A 2 -31.86 -42.14 -58.18
CA SER A 2 -32.63 -40.94 -58.54
C SER A 2 -31.90 -39.61 -58.80
N GLU A 3 -31.57 -39.39 -60.08
CA GLU A 3 -31.69 -38.09 -60.80
C GLU A 3 -33.16 -37.57 -60.78
N PRO A 4 -33.54 -36.33 -61.22
CA PRO A 4 -32.99 -35.53 -62.36
C PRO A 4 -32.79 -33.99 -62.10
N THR A 5 -31.92 -33.24 -62.84
CA THR A 5 -32.07 -32.49 -64.13
C THR A 5 -33.21 -31.43 -64.17
N ARG A 6 -33.20 -30.24 -64.82
CA ARG A 6 -32.34 -29.53 -65.81
C ARG A 6 -32.92 -28.09 -66.09
N HIS A 7 -32.05 -27.18 -66.56
CA HIS A 7 -32.15 -26.07 -67.57
C HIS A 7 -33.36 -25.10 -67.74
N ASP A 8 -33.05 -23.80 -67.91
CA ASP A 8 -33.05 -22.99 -69.18
C ASP A 8 -32.49 -21.58 -68.87
N ASP A 9 -31.45 -20.99 -69.49
CA ASP A 9 -31.27 -20.40 -70.85
C ASP A 9 -32.43 -19.42 -71.24
N GLY A 10 -32.27 -18.18 -71.71
CA GLY A 10 -31.16 -17.32 -72.14
C GLY A 10 -31.71 -15.96 -72.66
N ASP A 11 -30.82 -15.15 -73.23
CA ASP A 11 -30.97 -14.04 -74.20
C ASP A 11 -31.05 -12.53 -73.79
N ASP A 12 -30.06 -11.82 -74.38
CA ASP A 12 -29.70 -10.39 -74.59
C ASP A 12 -30.65 -9.73 -75.65
N PRO A 13 -30.49 -8.53 -76.29
CA PRO A 13 -29.51 -7.42 -76.20
C PRO A 13 -30.02 -5.96 -76.50
N THR A 14 -29.08 -4.99 -76.64
CA THR A 14 -29.05 -3.78 -77.52
C THR A 14 -29.47 -2.34 -77.09
N LEU A 15 -28.70 -1.37 -77.66
CA LEU A 15 -28.49 0.10 -77.47
C LEU A 15 -29.58 1.04 -78.09
N PRO A 16 -29.32 2.34 -78.45
CA PRO A 16 -29.28 3.63 -77.69
C PRO A 16 -30.25 4.72 -78.29
N ASP A 17 -30.35 5.95 -77.76
CA ASP A 17 -30.38 7.18 -78.63
C ASP A 17 -30.31 8.56 -77.91
N HIS A 18 -29.81 9.55 -78.66
CA HIS A 18 -29.51 10.94 -78.28
C HIS A 18 -30.67 11.94 -78.50
N ALA A 19 -30.78 12.90 -77.56
CA ALA A 19 -31.04 14.35 -77.67
C ALA A 19 -31.97 14.94 -78.77
N GLN A 20 -32.99 15.71 -78.36
CA GLN A 20 -33.10 17.19 -78.51
C GLN A 20 -34.51 17.69 -78.14
N SER A 21 -34.64 18.79 -77.38
CA SER A 21 -35.73 19.77 -77.57
C SER A 21 -35.43 21.17 -76.99
N ASP A 22 -36.04 22.13 -77.68
CA ASP A 22 -35.99 23.60 -77.70
C ASP A 22 -35.93 24.42 -76.39
N ARG A 23 -35.34 25.63 -76.55
CA ARG A 23 -35.37 26.76 -75.60
C ARG A 23 -36.55 27.70 -75.87
N GLY A 24 -37.34 27.97 -74.84
CA GLY A 24 -38.28 29.11 -74.70
C GLY A 24 -37.95 29.94 -73.44
N PRO A 25 -38.56 31.13 -73.25
CA PRO A 25 -37.99 32.22 -72.45
C PRO A 25 -38.13 32.05 -70.92
N ASP A 26 -37.03 32.35 -70.23
CA ASP A 26 -36.85 32.68 -68.80
C ASP A 26 -37.61 31.84 -67.75
N SER A 27 -37.06 30.67 -67.46
CA SER A 27 -37.34 29.92 -66.22
C SER A 27 -36.18 30.04 -65.23
N PHE A 28 -36.40 30.79 -64.15
CA PHE A 28 -35.55 30.74 -62.96
C PHE A 28 -35.58 29.32 -62.38
N HIS A 29 -34.43 28.62 -62.43
CA HIS A 29 -34.27 27.31 -61.83
C HIS A 29 -33.37 27.45 -60.60
N ALA A 30 -33.88 27.09 -59.41
CA ALA A 30 -33.12 27.11 -58.14
C ALA A 30 -31.85 26.22 -58.10
N ASN A 31 -31.55 25.52 -59.20
CA ASN A 31 -30.39 24.66 -59.39
C ASN A 31 -29.39 25.19 -60.44
N VAL A 32 -29.64 26.34 -61.07
CA VAL A 32 -28.75 26.94 -62.08
C VAL A 32 -28.14 28.22 -61.50
N PRO A 33 -26.82 28.41 -61.54
CA PRO A 33 -26.19 29.66 -61.13
C PRO A 33 -26.74 30.85 -61.93
N GLU A 34 -27.09 31.93 -61.23
CA GLU A 34 -27.53 33.16 -61.87
C GLU A 34 -26.35 33.80 -62.62
N PRO A 35 -26.52 34.22 -63.89
CA PRO A 35 -25.45 34.82 -64.66
C PRO A 35 -24.99 36.16 -64.06
N ALA A 36 -23.72 36.51 -64.29
CA ALA A 36 -23.19 37.81 -63.91
C ALA A 36 -24.00 38.94 -64.59
N GLY A 37 -24.37 39.97 -63.83
CA GLY A 37 -25.26 41.06 -64.26
C GLY A 37 -26.72 40.90 -63.85
N THR A 38 -27.15 39.73 -63.36
CA THR A 38 -28.50 39.54 -62.80
C THR A 38 -28.68 40.33 -61.49
N PHE A 39 -29.85 40.94 -61.31
CA PHE A 39 -30.20 41.65 -60.08
C PHE A 39 -31.09 40.80 -59.17
N VAL A 40 -30.68 40.66 -57.92
CA VAL A 40 -31.49 40.05 -56.85
C VAL A 40 -31.85 41.16 -55.87
N GLY A 41 -33.08 41.66 -55.97
CA GLY A 41 -33.50 42.86 -55.26
C GLY A 41 -32.71 44.08 -55.76
N ARG A 42 -31.86 44.66 -54.91
CA ARG A 42 -31.00 45.81 -55.22
C ARG A 42 -29.51 45.47 -55.41
N TYR A 43 -29.21 44.18 -55.59
CA TYR A 43 -27.85 43.67 -55.61
C TYR A 43 -27.54 43.08 -56.99
N GLU A 44 -26.55 43.64 -57.67
CA GLU A 44 -26.07 43.15 -58.97
C GLU A 44 -25.04 42.03 -58.74
N ILE A 45 -25.32 40.82 -59.22
CA ILE A 45 -24.42 39.68 -59.11
C ILE A 45 -23.19 39.89 -60.01
N LYS A 46 -21.99 39.73 -59.46
CA LYS A 46 -20.72 39.81 -60.19
C LYS A 46 -20.17 38.42 -60.51
N ARG A 47 -20.14 37.52 -59.54
CA ARG A 47 -19.68 36.14 -59.71
C ARG A 47 -20.13 35.26 -58.56
N GLU A 48 -20.15 33.96 -58.78
CA GLU A 48 -20.31 32.98 -57.72
C GLU A 48 -19.05 32.93 -56.83
N ILE A 49 -19.25 32.85 -55.51
CA ILE A 49 -18.20 32.62 -54.51
C ILE A 49 -18.20 31.15 -54.09
N ALA A 50 -19.38 30.61 -53.79
CA ALA A 50 -19.54 29.24 -53.32
C ALA A 50 -20.97 28.74 -53.56
N SER A 51 -21.12 27.42 -53.77
CA SER A 51 -22.41 26.75 -53.88
C SER A 51 -22.41 25.51 -52.97
N GLY A 52 -23.50 25.29 -52.24
CA GLY A 52 -23.61 24.20 -51.27
C GLY A 52 -25.05 23.85 -50.93
N GLY A 53 -25.25 22.89 -50.03
CA GLY A 53 -26.58 22.33 -49.74
C GLY A 53 -27.62 23.33 -49.20
N MET A 54 -27.19 24.43 -48.58
CA MET A 54 -28.09 25.46 -48.04
C MET A 54 -28.39 26.61 -49.03
N GLY A 55 -27.66 26.72 -50.14
CA GLY A 55 -27.71 27.93 -50.96
C GLY A 55 -26.54 28.13 -51.90
N VAL A 56 -26.63 29.21 -52.69
CA VAL A 56 -25.52 29.73 -53.50
C VAL A 56 -25.16 31.11 -52.96
N VAL A 57 -23.85 31.38 -52.83
CA VAL A 57 -23.29 32.64 -52.35
C VAL A 57 -22.60 33.33 -53.51
N TYR A 58 -23.01 34.55 -53.80
CA TYR A 58 -22.46 35.39 -54.86
C TYR A 58 -21.69 36.58 -54.28
N GLU A 59 -20.67 37.04 -54.99
CA GLU A 59 -20.17 38.40 -54.85
C GLU A 59 -21.13 39.30 -55.63
N ALA A 60 -21.72 40.28 -54.95
CA ALA A 60 -22.64 41.23 -55.56
C ALA A 60 -22.30 42.66 -55.17
N VAL A 61 -22.80 43.64 -55.92
CA VAL A 61 -22.63 45.06 -55.61
C VAL A 61 -24.00 45.66 -55.30
N GLN A 62 -24.11 46.28 -54.12
CA GLN A 62 -25.19 47.21 -53.82
C GLN A 62 -24.85 48.57 -54.45
N GLU A 63 -25.81 49.22 -55.11
CA GLU A 63 -25.55 50.53 -55.73
C GLU A 63 -25.59 51.70 -54.74
N GLN A 64 -26.53 51.68 -53.78
CA GLN A 64 -26.75 52.78 -52.84
C GLN A 64 -26.96 52.28 -51.39
N PRO A 65 -26.04 52.59 -50.45
CA PRO A 65 -24.67 53.05 -50.71
C PRO A 65 -23.87 52.01 -51.49
N ARG A 66 -22.90 52.45 -52.30
CA ARG A 66 -22.10 51.55 -53.14
C ARG A 66 -21.18 50.67 -52.29
N ARG A 67 -21.41 49.35 -52.28
CA ARG A 67 -20.53 48.40 -51.58
C ARG A 67 -20.60 47.00 -52.18
N SER A 68 -19.51 46.26 -52.09
CA SER A 68 -19.50 44.82 -52.35
C SER A 68 -20.11 44.07 -51.17
N VAL A 69 -20.96 43.09 -51.47
CA VAL A 69 -21.63 42.23 -50.49
C VAL A 69 -21.48 40.77 -50.89
N ALA A 70 -21.47 39.89 -49.90
CA ALA A 70 -21.72 38.48 -50.12
C ALA A 70 -23.24 38.28 -50.09
N LEU A 71 -23.81 37.80 -51.18
CA LEU A 71 -25.24 37.59 -51.35
C LEU A 71 -25.55 36.09 -51.34
N LYS A 72 -26.13 35.60 -50.25
CA LYS A 72 -26.48 34.19 -50.09
C LYS A 72 -27.95 33.97 -50.41
N LEU A 73 -28.22 33.28 -51.52
CA LEU A 73 -29.57 32.84 -51.92
C LEU A 73 -29.83 31.46 -51.33
N MET A 74 -30.95 31.30 -50.64
CA MET A 74 -31.30 30.07 -49.94
C MET A 74 -31.97 29.07 -50.88
N ARG A 75 -31.60 27.79 -50.80
CA ARG A 75 -32.31 26.71 -51.51
C ARG A 75 -33.55 26.34 -50.71
N VAL A 76 -34.70 26.94 -51.02
CA VAL A 76 -35.97 26.59 -50.36
C VAL A 76 -36.95 26.02 -51.39
N GLY A 77 -37.37 24.78 -51.19
CA GLY A 77 -38.55 24.22 -51.82
C GLY A 77 -39.81 24.84 -51.22
N LEU A 78 -40.67 25.40 -52.08
CA LEU A 78 -42.08 25.77 -51.84
C LEU A 78 -42.38 26.29 -50.40
N GLY A 79 -41.85 27.47 -50.06
CA GLY A 79 -42.02 28.10 -48.76
C GLY A 79 -43.46 28.56 -48.48
N SER A 80 -44.08 28.03 -47.43
CA SER A 80 -45.35 28.57 -46.90
C SER A 80 -45.15 30.00 -46.36
N ARG A 81 -46.20 30.82 -46.30
CA ARG A 81 -46.12 32.20 -45.75
C ARG A 81 -45.59 32.24 -44.29
N SER A 82 -45.73 31.16 -43.53
CA SER A 82 -45.21 31.04 -42.16
C SER A 82 -43.71 30.74 -42.10
N ALA A 83 -43.13 30.10 -43.12
CA ALA A 83 -41.68 29.95 -43.28
C ALA A 83 -40.99 31.31 -43.47
N ILE A 84 -41.51 32.10 -44.40
CA ILE A 84 -40.96 33.43 -44.75
C ILE A 84 -41.03 34.38 -43.55
N ARG A 85 -42.16 34.43 -42.82
CA ARG A 85 -42.27 35.29 -41.62
C ARG A 85 -41.30 34.90 -40.50
N ARG A 86 -41.03 33.60 -40.32
CA ARG A 86 -40.03 33.13 -39.33
C ARG A 86 -38.63 33.51 -39.77
N PHE A 87 -38.30 33.30 -41.04
CA PHE A 87 -37.05 33.74 -41.64
C PHE A 87 -36.81 35.24 -41.42
N GLU A 88 -37.80 36.09 -41.70
CA GLU A 88 -37.72 37.54 -41.48
C GLU A 88 -37.51 37.89 -39.99
N THR A 89 -38.20 37.20 -39.08
CA THR A 89 -38.07 37.40 -37.63
C THR A 89 -36.66 37.04 -37.14
N GLU A 90 -36.11 35.92 -37.61
CA GLU A 90 -34.77 35.49 -37.21
C GLU A 90 -33.68 36.35 -37.85
N ALA A 91 -33.86 36.78 -39.09
CA ALA A 91 -32.95 37.70 -39.77
C ALA A 91 -32.81 39.05 -39.05
N GLN A 92 -33.89 39.57 -38.44
CA GLN A 92 -33.82 40.79 -37.63
C GLN A 92 -32.90 40.64 -36.41
N VAL A 93 -32.83 39.44 -35.82
CA VAL A 93 -31.91 39.17 -34.70
C VAL A 93 -30.47 39.12 -35.19
N LEU A 94 -30.23 38.52 -36.37
CA LEU A 94 -28.91 38.44 -36.98
C LEU A 94 -28.35 39.82 -37.39
N GLY A 95 -29.20 40.71 -37.89
CA GLY A 95 -28.81 42.08 -38.29
C GLY A 95 -28.31 42.95 -37.12
N ARG A 96 -28.62 42.59 -35.87
CA ARG A 96 -28.20 43.33 -34.67
C ARG A 96 -26.81 42.94 -34.16
N LEU A 97 -26.19 41.91 -34.72
CA LEU A 97 -24.85 41.47 -34.34
C LEU A 97 -23.80 42.40 -34.96
N HIS A 98 -23.21 43.28 -34.15
CA HIS A 98 -22.14 44.20 -34.56
C HIS A 98 -20.84 43.87 -33.84
N HIS A 99 -19.98 43.07 -34.46
CA HIS A 99 -18.71 42.65 -33.88
C HIS A 99 -17.61 42.63 -34.96
N PRO A 100 -16.38 43.11 -34.68
CA PRO A 100 -15.31 43.13 -35.67
C PRO A 100 -14.98 41.74 -36.24
N ASN A 101 -15.24 40.66 -35.49
CA ASN A 101 -14.99 39.28 -35.92
C ASN A 101 -16.25 38.46 -36.25
N ILE A 102 -17.39 39.11 -36.46
CA ILE A 102 -18.60 38.47 -37.01
C ILE A 102 -18.95 39.21 -38.30
N ALA A 103 -19.22 38.50 -39.38
CA ALA A 103 -19.64 39.12 -40.63
C ALA A 103 -21.00 39.79 -40.45
N GLN A 104 -21.06 41.08 -40.76
CA GLN A 104 -22.29 41.84 -40.61
C GLN A 104 -23.36 41.38 -41.62
N VAL A 105 -24.56 41.07 -41.13
CA VAL A 105 -25.75 40.97 -42.01
C VAL A 105 -26.29 42.37 -42.23
N TYR A 106 -26.30 42.82 -43.48
CA TYR A 106 -26.82 44.15 -43.84
C TYR A 106 -28.32 44.11 -44.10
N GLU A 107 -28.79 43.06 -44.76
CA GLU A 107 -30.18 42.90 -45.14
C GLU A 107 -30.52 41.42 -45.27
N ALA A 108 -31.77 41.10 -44.95
CA ALA A 108 -32.41 39.87 -45.39
C ALA A 108 -33.70 40.23 -46.09
N GLY A 109 -34.01 39.52 -47.15
CA GLY A 109 -35.21 39.77 -47.94
C GLY A 109 -35.61 38.56 -48.74
N THR A 110 -36.60 38.76 -49.60
CA THR A 110 -37.04 37.76 -50.57
C THR A 110 -36.92 38.35 -51.97
N HIS A 111 -36.50 37.51 -52.91
CA HIS A 111 -36.46 37.83 -54.32
C HIS A 111 -37.45 36.95 -55.06
N VAL A 112 -38.30 37.57 -55.89
CA VAL A 112 -39.28 36.84 -56.70
C VAL A 112 -38.60 36.45 -58.00
N ALA A 113 -38.38 35.16 -58.15
CA ALA A 113 -37.77 34.50 -59.29
C ALA A 113 -38.87 33.70 -60.00
N GLY A 114 -39.51 34.30 -61.01
CA GLY A 114 -40.72 33.74 -61.64
C GLY A 114 -41.88 33.63 -60.64
N ALA A 115 -42.39 32.40 -60.42
CA ALA A 115 -43.49 32.13 -59.46
C ALA A 115 -43.00 31.79 -58.04
N ILE A 116 -41.68 31.78 -57.78
CA ILE A 116 -41.09 31.34 -56.51
C ILE A 116 -40.44 32.52 -55.80
N SER A 117 -40.70 32.64 -54.49
CA SER A 117 -40.04 33.61 -53.61
C SER A 117 -38.84 32.96 -52.94
N VAL A 118 -37.63 33.42 -53.26
CA VAL A 118 -36.36 32.90 -52.74
C VAL A 118 -35.83 33.84 -51.66
N PRO A 119 -35.66 33.38 -50.40
CA PRO A 119 -35.02 34.19 -49.36
C PRO A 119 -33.54 34.41 -49.66
N PHE A 120 -33.04 35.60 -49.35
CA PHE A 120 -31.63 35.94 -49.46
C PHE A 120 -31.12 36.69 -48.23
N PHE A 121 -29.81 36.57 -47.98
CA PHE A 121 -29.07 37.42 -47.06
C PHE A 121 -28.00 38.20 -47.82
N ALA A 122 -27.97 39.52 -47.63
CA ALA A 122 -26.84 40.36 -48.03
C ALA A 122 -25.97 40.62 -46.80
N MET A 123 -24.72 40.16 -46.85
CA MET A 123 -23.78 40.22 -45.75
C MET A 123 -22.43 40.82 -46.18
N GLU A 124 -21.60 41.14 -45.19
CA GLU A 124 -20.25 41.64 -45.38
C GLU A 124 -19.45 40.71 -46.33
N TYR A 125 -18.92 41.28 -47.42
CA TYR A 125 -18.01 40.57 -48.31
C TYR A 125 -16.58 40.63 -47.77
N ILE A 126 -15.97 39.46 -47.59
CA ILE A 126 -14.61 39.36 -47.05
C ILE A 126 -13.65 39.07 -48.21
N ALA A 127 -12.97 40.10 -48.68
CA ALA A 127 -12.10 40.02 -49.86
C ALA A 127 -10.89 39.10 -49.62
N GLY A 128 -10.62 38.20 -50.57
CA GLY A 128 -9.49 37.26 -50.51
C GLY A 128 -9.56 36.27 -49.34
N ALA A 129 -10.75 36.07 -48.77
CA ALA A 129 -10.96 35.22 -47.61
C ALA A 129 -10.50 33.77 -47.84
N ARG A 130 -9.88 33.19 -46.80
CA ARG A 130 -9.62 31.75 -46.70
C ARG A 130 -10.21 31.21 -45.40
N ALA A 131 -10.68 29.97 -45.43
CA ALA A 131 -11.07 29.28 -44.21
C ALA A 131 -9.90 29.19 -43.21
N ILE A 132 -10.20 29.22 -41.90
CA ILE A 132 -9.19 29.32 -40.83
C ILE A 132 -8.11 28.24 -40.90
N ASP A 133 -8.48 27.02 -41.27
CA ASP A 133 -7.58 25.87 -41.45
C ASP A 133 -6.66 26.07 -42.66
N SER A 134 -7.22 26.45 -43.81
CA SER A 134 -6.48 26.74 -45.04
C SER A 134 -5.53 27.92 -44.87
N TYR A 135 -5.98 28.99 -44.21
CA TYR A 135 -5.15 30.15 -43.86
C TYR A 135 -3.99 29.72 -42.95
N SER A 136 -4.28 28.96 -41.88
CA SER A 136 -3.27 28.51 -40.92
C SER A 136 -2.23 27.58 -41.55
N ASN A 137 -2.66 26.71 -42.46
CA ASN A 137 -1.77 25.79 -43.17
C ASN A 137 -0.93 26.52 -44.22
N THR A 138 -1.51 27.41 -45.02
CA THR A 138 -0.79 28.16 -46.05
C THR A 138 0.28 29.07 -45.45
N ASN A 139 -0.03 29.73 -44.33
CA ASN A 139 0.92 30.59 -43.61
C ASN A 139 1.83 29.82 -42.63
N LYS A 140 1.74 28.48 -42.59
CA LYS A 140 2.54 27.60 -41.72
C LYS A 140 2.52 28.01 -40.24
N LEU A 141 1.35 28.42 -39.74
CA LEU A 141 1.19 28.90 -38.37
C LEU A 141 1.49 27.78 -37.36
N GLY A 142 2.25 28.14 -36.33
CA GLY A 142 2.54 27.30 -35.18
C GLY A 142 1.35 27.17 -34.22
N THR A 143 1.50 26.31 -33.21
CA THR A 143 0.44 26.02 -32.21
C THR A 143 -0.07 27.28 -31.51
N ILE A 144 0.83 28.17 -31.07
CA ILE A 144 0.45 29.39 -30.35
C ILE A 144 -0.34 30.37 -31.24
N GLU A 145 0.05 30.52 -32.51
CA GLU A 145 -0.64 31.40 -33.46
C GLU A 145 -2.04 30.88 -33.80
N ARG A 146 -2.17 29.56 -33.97
CA ARG A 146 -3.47 28.89 -34.15
C ARG A 146 -4.37 29.06 -32.93
N LEU A 147 -3.83 28.93 -31.71
CA LEU A 147 -4.57 29.20 -30.48
C LEU A 147 -5.01 30.67 -30.37
N LYS A 148 -4.19 31.62 -30.81
CA LYS A 148 -4.56 33.06 -30.85
C LYS A 148 -5.74 33.30 -31.79
N LEU A 149 -5.71 32.74 -33.01
CA LEU A 149 -6.85 32.81 -33.93
C LEU A 149 -8.09 32.16 -33.31
N PHE A 150 -7.94 30.98 -32.70
CA PHE A 150 -9.05 30.29 -32.05
C PHE A 150 -9.67 31.09 -30.89
N ALA A 151 -8.86 31.78 -30.07
CA ALA A 151 -9.37 32.64 -29.01
C ALA A 151 -10.28 33.75 -29.55
N ILE A 152 -9.92 34.34 -30.70
CA ILE A 152 -10.74 35.36 -31.39
C ILE A 152 -12.08 34.75 -31.85
N VAL A 153 -12.08 33.50 -32.35
CA VAL A 153 -13.33 32.79 -32.68
C VAL A 153 -14.19 32.62 -31.44
N CYS A 154 -13.61 32.19 -30.32
CA CYS A 154 -14.37 32.03 -29.07
C CYS A 154 -14.99 33.36 -28.59
N ASP A 155 -14.27 34.48 -28.72
CA ASP A 155 -14.79 35.81 -28.35
C ASP A 155 -15.97 36.21 -29.24
N ALA A 156 -15.86 35.98 -30.56
CA ALA A 156 -16.93 36.23 -31.51
C ALA A 156 -18.18 35.37 -31.20
N MET A 157 -17.98 34.09 -30.92
CA MET A 157 -19.07 33.19 -30.54
C MET A 157 -19.75 33.64 -29.24
N HIS A 158 -18.97 34.00 -28.22
CA HIS A 158 -19.52 34.50 -26.96
C HIS A 158 -20.33 35.78 -27.15
N TYR A 159 -19.85 36.71 -27.99
CA TYR A 159 -20.58 37.93 -28.32
C TYR A 159 -21.98 37.61 -28.90
N GLY A 160 -22.09 36.62 -29.79
CA GLY A 160 -23.38 36.17 -30.32
C GLY A 160 -24.27 35.51 -29.27
N HIS A 161 -23.69 34.66 -28.42
CA HIS A 161 -24.41 33.99 -27.32
C HIS A 161 -25.04 34.98 -26.33
N THR A 162 -24.30 36.02 -25.94
CA THR A 162 -24.82 37.08 -25.05
C THR A 162 -26.00 37.87 -25.64
N ARG A 163 -26.25 37.74 -26.95
CA ARG A 163 -27.39 38.34 -27.67
C ARG A 163 -28.47 37.32 -28.02
N GLY A 164 -28.40 36.12 -27.43
CA GLY A 164 -29.41 35.06 -27.58
C GLY A 164 -29.34 34.31 -28.90
N VAL A 165 -28.23 34.40 -29.64
CA VAL A 165 -28.05 33.71 -30.93
C VAL A 165 -27.04 32.58 -30.77
N ILE A 166 -27.41 31.37 -31.20
CA ILE A 166 -26.56 30.17 -31.24
C ILE A 166 -26.26 29.89 -32.72
N HIS A 167 -25.02 29.58 -33.06
CA HIS A 167 -24.58 29.39 -34.44
C HIS A 167 -25.04 28.08 -35.06
N ARG A 168 -24.90 26.94 -34.34
CA ARG A 168 -25.39 25.58 -34.71
C ARG A 168 -24.70 24.85 -35.87
N ASP A 169 -23.91 25.53 -36.69
CA ASP A 169 -23.14 24.92 -37.81
C ASP A 169 -21.71 25.46 -37.82
N LEU A 170 -21.04 25.50 -36.66
CA LEU A 170 -19.68 26.00 -36.59
C LEU A 170 -18.68 24.95 -37.10
N LYS A 171 -17.91 25.34 -38.12
CA LYS A 171 -16.87 24.53 -38.78
C LYS A 171 -15.81 25.45 -39.41
N PRO A 172 -14.62 24.94 -39.80
CA PRO A 172 -13.56 25.79 -40.34
C PRO A 172 -13.98 26.65 -41.53
N GLN A 173 -14.84 26.15 -42.41
CA GLN A 173 -15.34 26.88 -43.58
C GLN A 173 -16.22 28.08 -43.23
N ASN A 174 -16.78 28.10 -42.02
CA ASN A 174 -17.61 29.21 -41.52
C ASN A 174 -16.77 30.22 -40.71
N VAL A 175 -15.45 30.07 -40.68
CA VAL A 175 -14.52 31.01 -40.07
C VAL A 175 -13.50 31.44 -41.12
N LEU A 176 -13.67 32.67 -41.62
CA LEU A 176 -12.87 33.21 -42.71
C LEU A 176 -11.82 34.18 -42.18
N VAL A 177 -10.64 34.17 -42.80
CA VAL A 177 -9.57 35.14 -42.55
C VAL A 177 -9.34 35.89 -43.86
N GLY A 178 -9.56 37.20 -43.83
CA GLY A 178 -9.38 38.10 -44.98
C GLY A 178 -7.92 38.26 -45.39
N ALA A 179 -7.69 38.86 -46.56
CA ALA A 179 -6.35 39.18 -47.03
C ALA A 179 -5.61 40.18 -46.11
N ASP A 180 -6.36 40.97 -45.34
CA ASP A 180 -5.90 41.88 -44.30
C ASP A 180 -5.54 41.17 -42.98
N GLY A 181 -5.75 39.86 -42.89
CA GLY A 181 -5.52 39.06 -41.68
C GLY A 181 -6.66 39.15 -40.65
N VAL A 182 -7.75 39.86 -40.95
CA VAL A 182 -8.89 39.98 -40.03
C VAL A 182 -9.76 38.73 -40.13
N LEU A 183 -9.99 38.10 -38.97
CA LEU A 183 -10.85 36.94 -38.84
C LEU A 183 -12.32 37.36 -38.71
N LYS A 184 -13.21 36.65 -39.42
CA LYS A 184 -14.66 36.85 -39.43
C LYS A 184 -15.38 35.50 -39.38
N VAL A 185 -16.26 35.32 -38.40
CA VAL A 185 -17.22 34.22 -38.36
C VAL A 185 -18.40 34.58 -39.26
N ILE A 186 -18.75 33.70 -40.20
CA ILE A 186 -19.86 33.88 -41.16
C ILE A 186 -21.04 32.97 -40.79
N ASP A 187 -22.20 33.17 -41.44
CA ASP A 187 -23.38 32.31 -41.31
C ASP A 187 -23.90 32.10 -39.87
N PHE A 188 -23.63 33.08 -39.00
CA PHE A 188 -24.02 33.03 -37.60
C PHE A 188 -25.54 32.92 -37.46
N GLY A 189 -26.05 31.79 -36.96
CA GLY A 189 -27.48 31.58 -36.71
C GLY A 189 -28.36 31.44 -37.95
N VAL A 190 -27.80 31.41 -39.16
CA VAL A 190 -28.55 31.26 -40.43
C VAL A 190 -29.22 29.89 -40.53
N ALA A 191 -28.63 28.85 -39.92
CA ALA A 191 -29.17 27.48 -39.91
C ALA A 191 -30.50 27.37 -39.12
N ARG A 192 -30.68 28.16 -38.05
CA ARG A 192 -31.93 28.19 -37.27
C ARG A 192 -33.10 28.72 -38.12
N ALA A 193 -32.83 29.70 -38.97
CA ALA A 193 -33.84 30.32 -39.84
C ALA A 193 -34.34 29.36 -40.92
N THR A 194 -33.61 28.27 -41.15
CA THR A 194 -33.91 27.22 -42.13
C THR A 194 -34.33 25.88 -41.54
N ASP A 195 -34.02 25.61 -40.28
CA ASP A 195 -34.09 24.28 -39.63
C ASP A 195 -35.52 23.70 -39.56
N SER A 196 -36.54 24.55 -39.40
CA SER A 196 -37.90 24.06 -39.17
C SER A 196 -38.61 23.53 -40.41
N ASP A 197 -38.22 23.97 -41.61
CA ASP A 197 -38.85 23.52 -42.87
C ASP A 197 -38.04 22.40 -43.54
N LEU A 198 -36.72 22.34 -43.29
CA LEU A 198 -35.87 21.22 -43.69
C LEU A 198 -36.29 19.91 -42.99
N LYS A 199 -36.73 19.93 -41.72
CA LYS A 199 -37.25 18.72 -41.05
C LYS A 199 -38.49 18.13 -41.75
N SER A 200 -39.31 18.96 -42.40
CA SER A 200 -40.45 18.49 -43.19
C SER A 200 -40.06 17.96 -44.57
N ALA A 201 -39.02 18.53 -45.21
CA ALA A 201 -38.54 18.08 -46.52
C ALA A 201 -37.59 16.86 -46.47
N THR A 202 -36.84 16.68 -45.37
CA THR A 202 -35.84 15.60 -45.24
C THR A 202 -36.47 14.25 -44.90
N LEU A 203 -37.74 14.21 -44.51
CA LEU A 203 -38.49 12.96 -44.27
C LEU A 203 -38.99 12.29 -45.58
N GLN A 204 -38.80 12.89 -46.76
CA GLN A 204 -39.36 12.40 -48.03
C GLN A 204 -38.36 12.10 -49.15
N THR A 205 -37.04 12.23 -48.95
CA THR A 205 -36.06 11.87 -49.98
C THR A 205 -35.33 10.55 -49.65
N ASN A 206 -35.71 9.49 -50.37
CA ASN A 206 -35.08 8.15 -50.37
C ASN A 206 -33.67 8.11 -51.00
N ALA A 207 -32.86 9.13 -50.74
CA ALA A 207 -31.45 9.17 -51.10
C ALA A 207 -30.76 10.05 -50.06
N GLY A 208 -29.99 9.44 -49.15
CA GLY A 208 -29.40 10.07 -47.96
C GLY A 208 -28.37 11.17 -48.21
N ALA A 209 -28.75 12.21 -48.93
CA ALA A 209 -28.00 13.45 -49.11
C ALA A 209 -28.32 14.38 -47.93
N VAL A 210 -27.55 14.26 -46.86
CA VAL A 210 -27.59 15.22 -45.75
C VAL A 210 -26.99 16.54 -46.23
N ILE A 211 -27.77 17.61 -46.15
CA ILE A 211 -27.28 18.98 -46.30
C ILE A 211 -26.47 19.32 -45.04
N GLY A 212 -25.13 19.36 -45.14
CA GLY A 212 -24.22 19.81 -44.06
C GLY A 212 -23.01 18.89 -43.85
N THR A 213 -22.14 19.27 -42.90
CA THR A 213 -20.99 18.44 -42.48
C THR A 213 -21.27 17.90 -41.08
N PRO A 214 -21.98 16.75 -40.94
CA PRO A 214 -22.48 16.27 -39.65
C PRO A 214 -21.38 15.94 -38.63
N GLN A 215 -20.13 15.91 -39.06
CA GLN A 215 -18.96 15.60 -38.24
C GLN A 215 -18.68 16.63 -37.13
N TYR A 216 -19.15 17.88 -37.27
CA TYR A 216 -18.97 18.94 -36.26
C TYR A 216 -20.16 19.09 -35.31
N CYS A 217 -21.26 18.37 -35.58
CA CYS A 217 -22.45 18.41 -34.75
C CYS A 217 -22.14 17.89 -33.35
N SER A 218 -22.75 18.53 -32.36
CA SER A 218 -22.76 18.08 -30.97
C SER A 218 -23.68 16.87 -30.77
N PRO A 219 -23.48 16.05 -29.73
CA PRO A 219 -24.35 14.92 -29.40
C PRO A 219 -25.84 15.28 -29.35
N GLU A 220 -26.18 16.40 -28.71
CA GLU A 220 -27.56 16.87 -28.57
C GLU A 220 -28.24 17.24 -29.90
N GLN A 221 -27.46 17.57 -30.95
CA GLN A 221 -28.02 17.81 -32.30
C GLN A 221 -28.49 16.51 -32.98
N PHE A 222 -28.01 15.34 -32.54
CA PHE A 222 -28.48 14.04 -33.03
C PHE A 222 -29.66 13.48 -32.21
N GLU A 223 -29.86 13.97 -30.99
CA GLU A 223 -30.94 13.53 -30.08
C GLU A 223 -32.32 14.09 -30.49
N GLY A 224 -32.36 15.09 -31.37
CA GLY A 224 -33.57 15.51 -32.09
C GLY A 224 -34.48 16.51 -31.36
N ASP A 225 -34.24 16.82 -30.08
CA ASP A 225 -34.98 17.83 -29.31
C ASP A 225 -34.45 19.26 -29.56
N PRO A 226 -35.19 20.12 -30.28
CA PRO A 226 -34.77 21.49 -30.55
C PRO A 226 -34.67 22.37 -29.31
N ASN A 227 -35.40 22.04 -28.24
CA ASN A 227 -35.39 22.79 -26.98
C ASN A 227 -34.17 22.44 -26.11
N ALA A 228 -33.46 21.37 -26.46
CA ALA A 228 -32.24 20.96 -25.79
C ALA A 228 -31.00 21.72 -26.28
N LEU A 229 -31.06 22.50 -27.36
CA LEU A 229 -29.89 23.20 -27.91
C LEU A 229 -29.65 24.53 -27.18
N ASP A 230 -28.48 24.66 -26.55
CA ASP A 230 -28.02 25.87 -25.85
C ASP A 230 -26.63 26.31 -26.37
N GLU A 231 -26.05 27.35 -25.80
CA GLU A 231 -24.72 27.85 -26.19
C GLU A 231 -23.59 26.81 -26.09
N ARG A 232 -23.78 25.74 -25.29
CA ARG A 232 -22.79 24.66 -25.12
C ARG A 232 -22.77 23.70 -26.31
N THR A 233 -23.77 23.76 -27.18
CA THR A 233 -23.74 23.14 -28.50
C THR A 233 -22.59 23.71 -29.33
N ASP A 234 -22.48 25.05 -29.38
CA ASP A 234 -21.38 25.71 -30.09
C ASP A 234 -20.03 25.51 -29.38
N VAL A 235 -20.01 25.37 -28.05
CA VAL A 235 -18.77 25.04 -27.31
C VAL A 235 -18.20 23.69 -27.75
N TYR A 236 -19.05 22.71 -28.05
CA TYR A 236 -18.60 21.42 -28.57
C TYR A 236 -18.03 21.57 -29.98
N SER A 237 -18.73 22.28 -30.88
CA SER A 237 -18.26 22.52 -32.24
C SER A 237 -16.96 23.36 -32.27
N LEU A 238 -16.81 24.31 -31.34
CA LEU A 238 -15.55 25.02 -31.08
C LEU A 238 -14.43 24.05 -30.68
N GLY A 239 -14.73 23.05 -29.84
CA GLY A 239 -13.81 21.98 -29.49
C GLY A 239 -13.38 21.15 -30.70
N MET A 240 -14.31 20.80 -31.58
CA MET A 240 -14.03 20.06 -32.83
C MET A 240 -13.15 20.87 -33.77
N LEU A 241 -13.50 22.15 -33.98
CA LEU A 241 -12.74 23.10 -34.79
C LEU A 241 -11.33 23.28 -34.26
N ALA A 242 -11.16 23.52 -32.96
CA ALA A 242 -9.84 23.67 -32.36
C ALA A 242 -9.01 22.39 -32.44
N TYR A 243 -9.62 21.23 -32.26
CA TYR A 243 -8.94 19.96 -32.39
C TYR A 243 -8.37 19.80 -33.80
N GLU A 244 -9.19 19.98 -34.83
CA GLU A 244 -8.73 19.89 -36.21
C GLU A 244 -7.71 20.98 -36.56
N LEU A 245 -7.92 22.21 -36.08
CA LEU A 245 -6.99 23.30 -36.33
C LEU A 245 -5.59 23.00 -35.76
N LEU A 246 -5.49 22.37 -34.59
CA LEU A 246 -4.19 22.09 -33.95
C LEU A 246 -3.56 20.77 -34.40
N VAL A 247 -4.40 19.75 -34.63
CA VAL A 247 -3.97 18.38 -34.92
C VAL A 247 -3.92 18.09 -36.43
N GLY A 248 -4.71 18.79 -37.24
CA GLY A 248 -4.86 18.60 -38.69
C GLY A 248 -5.89 17.54 -39.10
N GLN A 249 -6.59 16.94 -38.14
CA GLN A 249 -7.66 15.96 -38.36
C GLN A 249 -8.65 15.99 -37.19
N LEU A 250 -9.86 15.48 -37.39
CA LEU A 250 -10.88 15.39 -36.34
C LEU A 250 -10.53 14.37 -35.23
N PRO A 251 -11.13 14.49 -34.02
CA PRO A 251 -10.90 13.57 -32.90
C PRO A 251 -11.51 12.17 -33.07
N TYR A 252 -12.39 12.00 -34.06
CA TYR A 252 -13.10 10.77 -34.38
C TYR A 252 -12.70 10.23 -35.75
N THR A 253 -12.86 8.93 -35.94
CA THR A 253 -12.73 8.28 -37.26
C THR A 253 -14.12 7.81 -37.68
N PHE A 254 -14.60 8.30 -38.82
CA PHE A 254 -15.90 7.93 -39.36
C PHE A 254 -15.72 6.90 -40.47
N THR A 255 -16.32 5.72 -40.32
CA THR A 255 -16.25 4.63 -41.31
C THR A 255 -17.20 4.88 -42.49
N SER A 256 -18.24 5.68 -42.28
CA SER A 256 -19.25 6.07 -43.27
C SER A 256 -19.68 7.52 -43.04
N GLN A 257 -20.15 8.18 -44.11
CA GLN A 257 -20.77 9.51 -44.04
C GLN A 257 -22.27 9.45 -43.70
N ALA A 258 -22.83 8.25 -43.51
CA ALA A 258 -24.22 8.09 -43.09
C ALA A 258 -24.48 8.76 -41.73
N LEU A 259 -25.58 9.52 -41.64
CA LEU A 259 -25.91 10.33 -40.45
C LEU A 259 -26.02 9.50 -39.17
N SER A 260 -26.55 8.28 -39.28
CA SER A 260 -26.68 7.34 -38.15
C SER A 260 -25.34 6.89 -37.59
N GLU A 261 -24.34 6.66 -38.46
CA GLU A 261 -23.00 6.27 -38.03
C GLU A 261 -22.24 7.44 -37.42
N VAL A 262 -22.31 8.62 -38.06
CA VAL A 262 -21.70 9.84 -37.51
C VAL A 262 -22.29 10.17 -36.14
N GLY A 263 -23.62 10.10 -36.00
CA GLY A 263 -24.32 10.29 -34.73
C GLY A 263 -23.91 9.27 -33.67
N ARG A 264 -23.85 7.97 -34.01
CA ARG A 264 -23.37 6.92 -33.10
C ARG A 264 -21.97 7.25 -32.58
N VAL A 265 -21.01 7.55 -33.47
CA VAL A 265 -19.63 7.86 -33.11
C VAL A 265 -19.56 9.11 -32.23
N VAL A 266 -20.25 10.19 -32.62
CA VAL A 266 -20.30 11.44 -31.86
C VAL A 266 -20.96 11.26 -30.49
N CYS A 267 -21.98 10.42 -30.34
CA CYS A 267 -22.65 10.26 -29.05
C CYS A 267 -21.93 9.26 -28.12
N THR A 268 -21.26 8.23 -28.67
CA THR A 268 -20.77 7.10 -27.87
C THR A 268 -19.25 7.01 -27.74
N GLU A 269 -18.48 7.41 -28.75
CA GLU A 269 -17.04 7.18 -28.75
C GLU A 269 -16.28 8.32 -28.06
N PRO A 270 -15.26 8.00 -27.23
CA PRO A 270 -14.44 9.04 -26.60
C PRO A 270 -13.51 9.70 -27.65
N PRO A 271 -13.35 11.04 -27.61
CA PRO A 271 -12.42 11.72 -28.50
C PRO A 271 -10.99 11.23 -28.31
N ARG A 272 -10.26 11.03 -29.41
CA ARG A 272 -8.82 10.73 -29.34
C ARG A 272 -8.09 11.90 -28.69
N ARG A 273 -6.99 11.59 -28.00
CA ARG A 273 -6.20 12.63 -27.32
C ARG A 273 -5.32 13.36 -28.34
N PRO A 274 -5.32 14.71 -28.36
CA PRO A 274 -4.45 15.49 -29.25
C PRO A 274 -2.97 15.07 -29.14
N SER A 275 -2.44 14.97 -27.90
CA SER A 275 -1.04 14.61 -27.63
C SER A 275 -0.62 13.21 -28.10
N ARG A 276 -1.59 12.30 -28.31
CA ARG A 276 -1.31 10.96 -28.89
C ARG A 276 -1.13 11.00 -30.40
N VAL A 277 -1.79 11.94 -31.07
CA VAL A 277 -1.68 12.13 -32.52
C VAL A 277 -0.48 13.02 -32.83
N LYS A 278 -0.37 14.14 -32.12
CA LYS A 278 0.68 15.14 -32.33
C LYS A 278 1.41 15.38 -31.00
N ARG A 279 2.62 14.80 -30.88
CA ARG A 279 3.38 14.73 -29.60
C ARG A 279 3.88 16.10 -29.10
N ASP A 280 3.92 17.10 -29.96
CA ASP A 280 4.28 18.48 -29.63
C ASP A 280 3.17 19.23 -28.86
N LEU A 281 1.95 18.69 -28.83
CA LEU A 281 0.85 19.23 -28.03
C LEU A 281 0.99 18.77 -26.57
N GLY A 282 1.08 19.74 -25.67
CA GLY A 282 1.18 19.51 -24.22
C GLY A 282 -0.11 18.96 -23.60
N ARG A 283 -0.01 18.42 -22.39
CA ARG A 283 -1.17 17.84 -21.66
C ARG A 283 -2.26 18.85 -21.33
N ASP A 284 -1.91 20.12 -21.19
CA ASP A 284 -2.89 21.16 -20.90
C ASP A 284 -3.78 21.42 -22.14
N VAL A 285 -3.25 21.25 -23.36
CA VAL A 285 -4.04 21.27 -24.61
C VAL A 285 -5.03 20.11 -24.64
N ASP A 286 -4.60 18.91 -24.24
CA ASP A 286 -5.51 17.76 -24.10
C ASP A 286 -6.66 18.10 -23.14
N SER A 287 -6.35 18.64 -21.96
CA SER A 287 -7.38 18.98 -20.97
C SER A 287 -8.38 20.01 -21.49
N VAL A 288 -7.93 21.07 -22.16
CA VAL A 288 -8.83 22.10 -22.68
C VAL A 288 -9.75 21.54 -23.78
N LEU A 289 -9.19 20.83 -24.77
CA LEU A 289 -9.98 20.29 -25.89
C LEU A 289 -10.93 19.17 -25.44
N LEU A 290 -10.47 18.25 -24.59
CA LEU A 290 -11.31 17.14 -24.12
C LEU A 290 -12.41 17.59 -23.15
N THR A 291 -12.25 18.73 -22.48
CA THR A 291 -13.34 19.35 -21.71
C THR A 291 -14.39 19.97 -22.62
N ALA A 292 -14.00 20.65 -23.70
CA ALA A 292 -14.96 21.15 -24.69
C ALA A 292 -15.73 20.01 -25.39
N LEU A 293 -15.08 18.86 -25.60
CA LEU A 293 -15.63 17.68 -26.28
C LEU A 293 -16.33 16.66 -25.35
N GLN A 294 -16.67 17.04 -24.11
CA GLN A 294 -17.46 16.16 -23.23
C GLN A 294 -18.82 15.86 -23.85
N LYS A 295 -19.29 14.61 -23.76
CA LYS A 295 -20.62 14.25 -24.30
C LYS A 295 -21.73 14.94 -23.51
N GLU A 296 -21.64 14.87 -22.19
CA GLU A 296 -22.56 15.55 -21.28
C GLU A 296 -22.32 17.07 -21.28
N ARG A 297 -23.32 17.85 -21.68
CA ARG A 297 -23.25 19.33 -21.77
C ARG A 297 -22.84 20.00 -20.47
N SER A 298 -23.31 19.50 -19.33
CA SER A 298 -23.01 20.02 -17.98
C SER A 298 -21.52 19.96 -17.63
N ARG A 299 -20.75 19.08 -18.29
CA ARG A 299 -19.31 18.88 -18.08
C ARG A 299 -18.42 19.67 -19.03
N ARG A 300 -19.01 20.33 -20.04
CA ARG A 300 -18.30 21.24 -20.95
C ARG A 300 -18.04 22.58 -20.28
N TYR A 301 -17.33 23.47 -20.99
CA TYR A 301 -17.31 24.88 -20.59
C TYR A 301 -18.73 25.46 -20.62
N PRO A 302 -19.12 26.25 -19.61
CA PRO A 302 -20.45 26.84 -19.57
C PRO A 302 -20.65 27.83 -20.71
N THR A 303 -19.61 28.55 -21.13
CA THR A 303 -19.66 29.58 -22.17
C THR A 303 -18.42 29.52 -23.09
N ALA A 304 -18.52 30.10 -24.29
CA ALA A 304 -17.36 30.25 -25.18
C ALA A 304 -16.26 31.15 -24.57
N ALA A 305 -16.61 32.16 -23.76
CA ALA A 305 -15.63 32.98 -23.04
C ALA A 305 -14.81 32.17 -22.01
N ALA A 306 -15.43 31.21 -21.32
CA ALA A 306 -14.71 30.35 -20.38
C ALA A 306 -13.69 29.46 -21.11
N LEU A 307 -14.03 28.95 -22.30
CA LEU A 307 -13.09 28.25 -23.16
C LEU A 307 -11.96 29.18 -23.64
N ALA A 308 -12.30 30.41 -24.07
CA ALA A 308 -11.32 31.41 -24.49
C ALA A 308 -10.30 31.76 -23.40
N ALA A 309 -10.76 31.84 -22.14
CA ALA A 309 -9.88 32.10 -20.99
C ALA A 309 -8.82 31.00 -20.83
N ASP A 310 -9.21 29.72 -20.88
CA ASP A 310 -8.27 28.61 -20.78
C ASP A 310 -7.35 28.50 -22.00
N VAL A 311 -7.84 28.85 -23.20
CA VAL A 311 -6.98 28.99 -24.40
C VAL A 311 -5.93 30.08 -24.21
N ARG A 312 -6.28 31.22 -23.63
CA ARG A 312 -5.31 32.28 -23.30
C ARG A 312 -4.31 31.83 -22.24
N CYS A 313 -4.72 31.06 -21.24
CA CYS A 313 -3.79 30.43 -20.31
C CYS A 313 -2.77 29.53 -21.05
N LEU A 314 -3.23 28.72 -22.02
CA LEU A 314 -2.33 27.90 -22.85
C LEU A 314 -1.33 28.75 -23.66
N ILE A 315 -1.77 29.89 -24.21
CA ILE A 315 -0.91 30.82 -24.96
C ILE A 315 0.16 31.42 -24.05
N ASN A 316 -0.19 31.78 -22.81
CA ASN A 316 0.69 32.45 -21.86
C ASN A 316 1.54 31.47 -21.01
N GLY A 317 1.28 30.16 -21.08
CA GLY A 317 1.90 29.17 -20.21
C GLY A 317 1.42 29.22 -18.76
N GLU A 318 0.22 29.76 -18.54
CA GLU A 318 -0.42 29.93 -17.23
C GLU A 318 -1.29 28.71 -16.86
N PRO A 319 -1.60 28.53 -15.56
CA PRO A 319 -2.49 27.46 -15.14
C PRO A 319 -3.89 27.58 -15.73
N ILE A 320 -4.35 26.52 -16.42
CA ILE A 320 -5.75 26.39 -16.88
C ILE A 320 -6.72 26.16 -15.71
N SER A 321 -7.99 26.46 -15.94
CA SER A 321 -9.06 26.41 -14.94
C SER A 321 -9.19 25.04 -14.26
N PRO A 322 -9.73 24.99 -13.03
CA PRO A 322 -10.07 23.73 -12.36
C PRO A 322 -11.08 22.88 -13.13
N LEU A 323 -11.93 23.48 -13.98
CA LEU A 323 -12.91 22.76 -14.81
C LEU A 323 -12.18 21.91 -15.85
N ALA A 324 -11.21 22.48 -16.57
CA ALA A 324 -10.31 21.74 -17.45
C ALA A 324 -9.41 20.75 -16.69
N GLY A 325 -8.97 21.17 -15.49
CA GLY A 325 -8.11 20.40 -14.59
C GLY A 325 -8.80 19.24 -13.83
N LYS A 326 -10.12 19.06 -13.97
CA LYS A 326 -10.88 17.95 -13.37
C LYS A 326 -10.99 16.72 -14.27
N THR A 327 -10.54 16.80 -15.53
CA THR A 327 -10.25 15.58 -16.29
C THR A 327 -9.24 14.77 -15.48
N THR A 328 -9.50 13.48 -15.26
CA THR A 328 -8.82 12.55 -14.34
C THR A 328 -7.28 12.47 -14.47
N PHE A 329 -6.69 13.23 -15.38
CA PHE A 329 -5.26 13.29 -15.71
C PHE A 329 -4.55 14.56 -15.19
N ALA A 330 -5.23 15.64 -14.82
CA ALA A 330 -4.60 16.89 -14.37
C ALA A 330 -4.30 16.97 -12.86
N THR A 331 -5.04 16.22 -12.03
CA THR A 331 -4.69 16.07 -10.60
C THR A 331 -3.32 15.39 -10.43
N VAL A 332 -2.99 14.45 -11.32
CA VAL A 332 -1.70 13.75 -11.35
C VAL A 332 -0.58 14.63 -11.90
N SER A 333 -0.87 15.57 -12.81
CA SER A 333 0.13 16.50 -13.33
C SER A 333 0.46 17.62 -12.35
N ARG A 334 -0.51 18.18 -11.59
CA ARG A 334 -0.22 19.20 -10.56
C ARG A 334 0.67 18.65 -9.44
N LEU A 335 0.43 17.41 -9.01
CA LEU A 335 1.33 16.68 -8.11
C LEU A 335 2.70 16.44 -8.73
N ARG A 336 2.79 16.14 -10.03
CA ARG A 336 4.04 15.87 -10.74
C ARG A 336 4.87 17.13 -11.04
N THR A 337 4.24 18.26 -11.34
CA THR A 337 4.94 19.53 -11.64
C THR A 337 5.45 20.17 -10.36
N PHE A 338 4.66 20.12 -9.27
CA PHE A 338 5.12 20.47 -7.92
C PHE A 338 6.24 19.53 -7.45
N ALA A 339 6.13 18.22 -7.74
CA ALA A 339 7.20 17.24 -7.49
C ALA A 339 8.50 17.52 -8.22
N SER A 340 8.42 18.01 -9.47
CA SER A 340 9.60 18.35 -10.26
C SER A 340 10.28 19.66 -9.85
N ARG A 341 9.53 20.61 -9.27
CA ARG A 341 10.05 21.93 -8.86
C ARG A 341 10.56 21.95 -7.42
N HIS A 342 10.03 21.11 -6.54
CA HIS A 342 10.44 21.02 -5.14
C HIS A 342 10.69 19.57 -4.69
N PRO A 343 11.72 18.89 -5.24
CA PRO A 343 12.01 17.49 -4.91
C PRO A 343 12.29 17.28 -3.42
N ALA A 344 12.88 18.27 -2.74
CA ALA A 344 13.14 18.24 -1.30
C ALA A 344 11.86 18.37 -0.46
N ALA A 345 10.91 19.22 -0.86
CA ALA A 345 9.64 19.39 -0.13
C ALA A 345 8.75 18.15 -0.23
N ILE A 346 8.75 17.50 -1.40
CA ILE A 346 8.03 16.24 -1.60
C ILE A 346 8.70 15.11 -0.82
N ALA A 347 10.02 15.03 -0.83
CA ALA A 347 10.74 14.08 0.02
C ALA A 347 10.38 14.29 1.50
N MET A 348 10.34 15.55 1.98
CA MET A 348 9.92 15.85 3.35
C MET A 348 8.46 15.50 3.63
N MET A 349 7.52 15.77 2.70
CA MET A 349 6.12 15.38 2.87
C MET A 349 5.93 13.87 2.88
N VAL A 350 6.63 13.14 2.00
CA VAL A 350 6.58 11.67 1.98
C VAL A 350 7.22 11.11 3.25
N MET A 351 8.36 11.65 3.69
CA MET A 351 8.97 11.26 4.96
C MET A 351 8.04 11.56 6.14
N PHE A 352 7.36 12.71 6.14
CA PHE A 352 6.41 13.07 7.20
C PHE A 352 5.15 12.20 7.16
N ALA A 353 4.58 11.94 5.99
CA ALA A 353 3.42 11.08 5.84
C ALA A 353 3.75 9.61 6.18
N SER A 354 4.93 9.13 5.79
CA SER A 354 5.45 7.82 6.20
C SER A 354 5.74 7.78 7.70
N TRP A 355 6.24 8.87 8.29
CA TRP A 355 6.43 8.98 9.73
C TRP A 355 5.10 8.98 10.49
N VAL A 356 4.11 9.77 10.05
CA VAL A 356 2.76 9.80 10.63
C VAL A 356 2.06 8.46 10.45
N LEU A 357 2.13 7.84 9.28
CA LEU A 357 1.54 6.53 9.02
C LEU A 357 2.24 5.44 9.84
N SER A 358 3.56 5.47 9.93
CA SER A 358 4.32 4.60 10.83
C SER A 358 3.96 4.88 12.28
N TYR A 359 3.71 6.12 12.68
CA TYR A 359 3.34 6.50 14.04
C TYR A 359 1.91 6.07 14.37
N LEU A 360 0.96 6.21 13.44
CA LEU A 360 -0.44 5.79 13.57
C LEU A 360 -0.62 4.27 13.48
N LEU A 361 0.23 3.56 12.73
CA LEU A 361 0.27 2.11 12.68
C LEU A 361 1.05 1.53 13.86
N ALA A 362 2.15 2.18 14.26
CA ALA A 362 2.93 1.76 15.40
C ALA A 362 2.18 2.04 16.71
N LEU A 363 1.48 3.16 16.91
CA LEU A 363 0.77 3.46 18.16
C LEU A 363 -0.15 2.31 18.65
N PRO A 364 -1.01 1.71 17.81
CA PRO A 364 -1.79 0.51 18.15
C PRO A 364 -0.95 -0.76 18.41
N LEU A 365 0.20 -0.89 17.73
CA LEU A 365 1.18 -1.98 17.94
C LEU A 365 2.06 -1.73 19.18
N LEU A 366 2.22 -0.48 19.62
CA LEU A 366 3.09 -0.06 20.72
C LEU A 366 2.30 0.10 22.03
N TYR A 367 0.99 0.35 21.94
CA TYR A 367 0.09 0.56 23.08
C TYR A 367 -1.17 -0.30 22.90
N ALA A 368 -1.09 -1.52 23.43
CA ALA A 368 -2.19 -2.42 23.82
C ALA A 368 -2.97 -3.15 22.71
N THR A 369 -2.60 -4.41 22.41
CA THR A 369 -3.59 -5.47 22.09
C THR A 369 -3.09 -6.91 22.41
N PRO A 370 -4.00 -7.88 22.63
CA PRO A 370 -3.73 -9.33 22.76
C PRO A 370 -3.03 -10.00 21.55
N ILE A 371 -2.78 -9.27 20.47
CA ILE A 371 -2.10 -9.75 19.26
C ILE A 371 -0.62 -10.06 19.52
N ASP A 372 0.06 -9.30 20.39
CA ASP A 372 1.46 -9.56 20.77
C ASP A 372 1.63 -10.96 21.40
N ARG A 373 0.69 -11.38 22.24
CA ARG A 373 0.67 -12.73 22.84
C ARG A 373 0.49 -13.81 21.79
N TRP A 374 -0.35 -13.56 20.79
CA TRP A 374 -0.58 -14.49 19.68
C TRP A 374 0.64 -14.61 18.76
N ILE A 375 1.32 -13.51 18.43
CA ILE A 375 2.52 -13.54 17.58
C ILE A 375 3.70 -14.21 18.31
N GLN A 376 3.94 -13.86 19.58
CA GLN A 376 5.00 -14.46 20.40
C GLN A 376 4.78 -15.98 20.57
N SER A 377 3.57 -16.42 20.94
CA SER A 377 3.24 -17.85 21.06
C SER A 377 3.45 -18.62 19.76
N ARG A 378 3.08 -18.04 18.60
CA ARG A 378 3.28 -18.66 17.29
C ARG A 378 4.75 -18.72 16.88
N LEU A 379 5.50 -17.66 17.09
CA LEU A 379 6.94 -17.63 16.76
C LEU A 379 7.75 -18.57 17.65
N VAL A 380 7.43 -18.66 18.95
CA VAL A 380 8.08 -19.62 19.87
C VAL A 380 7.75 -21.06 19.48
N SER A 381 6.50 -21.35 19.07
CA SER A 381 6.10 -22.69 18.62
C SER A 381 6.80 -23.17 17.34
N LEU A 382 7.37 -22.25 16.56
CA LEU A 382 8.10 -22.57 15.32
C LEU A 382 9.58 -22.87 15.55
N ILE A 383 10.12 -22.60 16.74
CA ILE A 383 11.49 -22.96 17.09
C ILE A 383 11.47 -24.37 17.70
N PRO A 384 12.07 -25.37 17.05
CA PRO A 384 12.11 -26.72 17.58
C PRO A 384 13.07 -26.77 18.79
N TYR A 385 12.53 -26.70 20.00
CA TYR A 385 13.27 -26.87 21.27
C TYR A 385 13.42 -28.34 21.69
N GLY A 386 13.35 -29.25 20.72
CA GLY A 386 13.13 -30.68 20.98
C GLY A 386 11.67 -30.97 21.34
N ASP A 387 11.38 -32.24 21.61
CA ASP A 387 10.04 -32.71 21.98
C ASP A 387 9.74 -32.31 23.43
N PRO A 388 8.74 -31.42 23.70
CA PRO A 388 8.42 -30.97 25.05
C PRO A 388 7.87 -32.10 25.94
N ASP A 389 7.41 -33.21 25.35
CA ASP A 389 6.98 -34.40 26.09
C ASP A 389 8.17 -35.27 26.53
N LYS A 390 9.38 -35.05 25.97
CA LYS A 390 10.61 -35.76 26.34
C LYS A 390 11.48 -34.99 27.33
N ARG A 391 10.90 -34.02 28.05
CA ARG A 391 11.58 -33.21 29.06
C ARG A 391 11.36 -33.76 30.46
N LEU A 392 12.27 -33.45 31.38
CA LEU A 392 12.30 -34.01 32.72
C LEU A 392 12.41 -35.53 32.64
N GLN A 393 13.46 -36.05 32.03
CA GLN A 393 13.74 -37.51 32.01
C GLN A 393 14.66 -37.92 33.16
N SER A 394 15.54 -37.01 33.58
CA SER A 394 16.55 -37.23 34.60
C SER A 394 16.20 -36.59 35.94
N VAL A 395 15.21 -35.68 35.96
CA VAL A 395 14.79 -34.91 37.15
C VAL A 395 13.33 -35.16 37.49
N GLN A 396 13.04 -35.62 38.71
CA GLN A 396 11.69 -35.70 39.29
C GLN A 396 11.45 -34.48 40.17
N VAL A 397 10.22 -33.95 40.20
CA VAL A 397 9.82 -32.85 41.09
C VAL A 397 8.97 -33.40 42.24
N ILE A 398 9.34 -33.10 43.47
CA ILE A 398 8.51 -33.36 44.65
C ILE A 398 7.93 -32.04 45.14
N THR A 399 6.60 -31.95 45.21
CA THR A 399 5.92 -30.73 45.67
C THR A 399 5.27 -30.90 47.03
N ILE A 400 5.26 -29.80 47.78
CA ILE A 400 4.32 -29.59 48.89
C ILE A 400 3.20 -28.69 48.38
N ASN A 401 1.98 -29.21 48.35
CA ASN A 401 0.80 -28.48 47.85
C ASN A 401 0.05 -27.79 49.00
N ASP A 402 -0.91 -26.92 48.65
CA ASP A 402 -1.71 -26.22 49.65
C ASP A 402 -2.59 -27.18 50.47
N ASP A 403 -3.09 -28.23 49.83
CA ASP A 403 -3.92 -29.30 50.38
C ASP A 403 -3.13 -30.43 51.06
N THR A 404 -1.80 -30.37 51.07
CA THR A 404 -0.97 -31.34 51.79
C THR A 404 -1.24 -31.25 53.30
N ASP A 405 -1.81 -32.31 53.88
CA ASP A 405 -2.03 -32.42 55.33
C ASP A 405 -0.71 -32.69 56.08
N LEU A 406 -0.01 -31.59 56.39
CA LEU A 406 1.24 -31.65 57.14
C LEU A 406 1.04 -32.22 58.55
N ALA A 407 -0.14 -32.10 59.16
CA ALA A 407 -0.39 -32.61 60.50
C ALA A 407 -0.49 -34.14 60.49
N ALA A 408 -1.22 -34.73 59.53
CA ALA A 408 -1.29 -36.16 59.35
C ALA A 408 0.09 -36.77 59.02
N ILE A 409 0.85 -36.13 58.14
CA ILE A 409 2.21 -36.58 57.81
C ILE A 409 3.11 -36.46 59.05
N SER A 410 3.06 -35.35 59.79
CA SER A 410 3.84 -35.16 61.01
C SER A 410 3.53 -36.24 62.05
N ALA A 411 2.25 -36.59 62.24
CA ALA A 411 1.83 -37.64 63.16
C ALA A 411 2.35 -39.03 62.73
N ARG A 412 2.26 -39.35 61.43
CA ARG A 412 2.75 -40.63 60.89
C ARG A 412 4.26 -40.78 61.01
N GLU A 413 5.01 -39.71 60.70
CA GLU A 413 6.49 -39.71 60.72
C GLU A 413 7.08 -39.44 62.12
N ASN A 414 6.22 -39.36 63.15
CA ASN A 414 6.56 -39.04 64.54
C ASN A 414 7.40 -37.75 64.66
N LEU A 415 6.97 -36.71 63.94
CA LEU A 415 7.54 -35.37 63.99
C LEU A 415 6.61 -34.47 64.81
N SER A 416 7.16 -33.59 65.64
CA SER A 416 6.39 -32.63 66.43
C SER A 416 6.69 -31.19 66.00
N GLY A 417 5.64 -30.34 66.02
CA GLY A 417 5.76 -28.90 65.79
C GLY A 417 5.92 -28.47 64.34
N ILE A 418 5.58 -29.31 63.35
CA ILE A 418 5.53 -28.91 61.94
C ILE A 418 4.34 -27.98 61.74
N SER A 419 4.60 -26.77 61.25
CA SER A 419 3.58 -25.76 61.00
C SER A 419 3.61 -25.31 59.54
N GLU A 420 2.42 -25.13 58.98
CA GLU A 420 2.22 -24.58 57.64
C GLU A 420 2.81 -23.17 57.48
N LYS A 421 2.73 -22.36 58.54
CA LYS A 421 3.17 -20.96 58.56
C LYS A 421 4.67 -20.81 58.87
N ASN A 422 5.35 -21.90 59.25
CA ASN A 422 6.75 -21.89 59.63
C ASN A 422 7.58 -22.80 58.71
N LEU A 423 8.16 -22.22 57.65
CA LEU A 423 9.03 -22.92 56.70
C LEU A 423 10.26 -23.57 57.36
N GLN A 424 10.74 -23.05 58.51
CA GLN A 424 11.84 -23.67 59.25
C GLN A 424 11.41 -25.02 59.82
N SER A 425 10.21 -25.12 60.39
CA SER A 425 9.70 -26.38 60.96
C SER A 425 9.52 -27.49 59.92
N GLN A 426 9.28 -27.12 58.66
CA GLN A 426 9.13 -28.07 57.54
C GLN A 426 10.47 -28.74 57.17
N ARG A 427 11.62 -28.24 57.63
CA ARG A 427 12.93 -28.87 57.37
C ARG A 427 13.04 -30.27 57.95
N ARG A 428 12.37 -30.53 59.08
CA ARG A 428 12.32 -31.88 59.69
C ARG A 428 11.64 -32.89 58.76
N LEU A 429 10.62 -32.44 58.03
CA LEU A 429 9.96 -33.24 57.00
C LEU A 429 10.94 -33.60 55.87
N PHE A 430 11.74 -32.63 55.42
CA PHE A 430 12.78 -32.88 54.42
C PHE A 430 13.86 -33.84 54.92
N GLY A 431 14.16 -33.83 56.23
CA GLY A 431 15.05 -34.81 56.86
C GLY A 431 14.53 -36.23 56.69
N ARG A 432 13.24 -36.46 56.99
CA ARG A 432 12.58 -37.76 56.76
C ARG A 432 12.50 -38.13 55.29
N LEU A 433 12.23 -37.16 54.41
CA LEU A 433 12.26 -37.40 52.97
C LEU A 433 13.64 -37.91 52.52
N LEU A 434 14.72 -37.26 52.95
CA LEU A 434 16.09 -37.70 52.64
C LEU A 434 16.38 -39.11 53.15
N GLU A 435 15.95 -39.43 54.37
CA GLU A 435 16.05 -40.81 54.91
C GLU A 435 15.26 -41.80 54.06
N ARG A 436 14.07 -41.43 53.58
CA ARG A 436 13.22 -42.30 52.77
C ARG A 436 13.82 -42.57 51.39
N LEU A 437 14.53 -41.60 50.82
CA LEU A 437 15.20 -41.73 49.53
C LEU A 437 16.51 -42.54 49.60
N VAL A 438 16.99 -42.91 50.79
CA VAL A 438 18.17 -43.78 50.90
C VAL A 438 17.87 -45.14 50.26
N GLY A 439 18.68 -45.51 49.26
CA GLY A 439 18.53 -46.78 48.54
C GLY A 439 17.39 -46.81 47.52
N SER A 440 16.71 -45.68 47.24
CA SER A 440 15.69 -45.60 46.19
C SER A 440 16.27 -45.48 44.77
N GLY A 441 17.58 -45.32 44.64
CA GLY A 441 18.26 -45.03 43.37
C GLY A 441 18.44 -43.54 43.07
N VAL A 442 17.83 -42.66 43.88
CA VAL A 442 18.08 -41.21 43.82
C VAL A 442 19.51 -40.93 44.26
N ARG A 443 20.25 -40.23 43.40
CA ARG A 443 21.64 -39.83 43.63
C ARG A 443 21.77 -38.38 44.06
N MET A 444 20.74 -37.57 43.84
CA MET A 444 20.79 -36.14 44.14
C MET A 444 19.43 -35.58 44.54
N VAL A 445 19.43 -34.75 45.59
CA VAL A 445 18.26 -33.99 46.03
C VAL A 445 18.58 -32.50 46.02
N VAL A 446 17.76 -31.74 45.30
CA VAL A 446 17.89 -30.30 45.09
C VAL A 446 16.71 -29.59 45.75
N PHE A 447 16.94 -28.73 46.72
CA PHE A 447 15.88 -27.98 47.39
C PHE A 447 15.74 -26.58 46.78
N ASP A 448 14.69 -26.37 45.99
CA ASP A 448 14.27 -25.05 45.48
C ASP A 448 13.34 -24.37 46.49
N MET A 449 13.86 -24.15 47.70
CA MET A 449 13.13 -23.60 48.82
C MET A 449 14.02 -22.70 49.67
N TYR A 450 13.45 -21.63 50.22
CA TYR A 450 14.21 -20.65 50.99
C TYR A 450 14.43 -21.09 52.44
N PHE A 451 15.68 -21.42 52.79
CA PHE A 451 16.07 -21.71 54.17
C PHE A 451 16.51 -20.42 54.89
N ARG A 452 15.56 -19.55 55.29
CA ARG A 452 15.90 -18.37 56.14
C ARG A 452 16.16 -18.80 57.58
N THR A 453 17.34 -18.56 58.17
CA THR A 453 17.54 -18.17 59.60
C THR A 453 19.03 -18.19 60.06
N PRO A 454 19.41 -17.36 61.06
CA PRO A 454 20.70 -17.42 61.76
C PRO A 454 20.83 -18.52 62.85
N SER A 455 19.79 -19.32 63.11
CA SER A 455 19.81 -20.39 64.14
C SER A 455 20.13 -21.77 63.56
N GLY A 456 20.67 -22.67 64.39
CA GLY A 456 21.07 -24.02 63.99
C GLY A 456 19.93 -24.82 63.34
N PHE A 457 20.26 -25.60 62.32
CA PHE A 457 19.28 -26.50 61.68
C PHE A 457 18.77 -27.55 62.67
N ASP A 458 17.53 -28.01 62.44
CA ASP A 458 16.96 -29.13 63.16
C ASP A 458 17.81 -30.39 62.98
N ALA A 459 18.11 -31.09 64.08
CA ALA A 459 18.92 -32.30 64.08
C ALA A 459 18.39 -33.35 63.08
N ASP A 460 17.07 -33.44 62.88
CA ASP A 460 16.45 -34.35 61.92
C ASP A 460 16.85 -34.07 60.48
N PHE A 461 16.93 -32.79 60.07
CA PHE A 461 17.36 -32.43 58.72
C PHE A 461 18.84 -32.70 58.53
N VAL A 462 19.67 -32.34 59.51
CA VAL A 462 21.11 -32.63 59.49
C VAL A 462 21.37 -34.14 59.40
N ASN A 463 20.66 -34.93 60.21
CA ASN A 463 20.76 -36.39 60.22
C ASN A 463 20.29 -36.99 58.90
N GLY A 464 19.18 -36.48 58.32
CA GLY A 464 18.71 -36.88 57.01
C GLY A 464 19.74 -36.63 55.90
N ILE A 465 20.35 -35.43 55.88
CA ILE A 465 21.45 -35.10 54.96
C ILE A 465 22.61 -36.08 55.12
N ARG A 466 23.08 -36.29 56.36
CA ARG A 466 24.22 -37.19 56.63
C ARG A 466 23.94 -38.63 56.20
N LYS A 467 22.73 -39.14 56.47
CA LYS A 467 22.32 -40.50 56.06
C LYS A 467 22.25 -40.61 54.54
N PHE A 468 21.62 -39.65 53.87
CA PHE A 468 21.54 -39.64 52.42
C PHE A 468 22.93 -39.54 51.76
N LYS A 469 23.80 -38.69 52.31
CA LYS A 469 25.19 -38.55 51.86
C LYS A 469 26.02 -39.81 52.11
N ALA A 470 25.84 -40.47 53.25
CA ALA A 470 26.48 -41.75 53.54
C ALA A 470 26.07 -42.86 52.55
N SER A 471 24.89 -42.75 51.93
CA SER A 471 24.44 -43.65 50.86
C SER A 471 25.03 -43.33 49.47
N GLY A 472 25.88 -42.30 49.38
CA GLY A 472 26.48 -41.81 48.13
C GLY A 472 25.66 -40.74 47.42
N GLY A 473 24.58 -40.23 48.05
CA GLY A 473 23.76 -39.16 47.52
C GLY A 473 24.35 -37.76 47.76
N GLU A 474 23.95 -36.78 46.97
CA GLU A 474 24.35 -35.38 47.12
C GLU A 474 23.13 -34.48 47.39
N VAL A 475 23.31 -33.46 48.24
CA VAL A 475 22.24 -32.51 48.60
C VAL A 475 22.64 -31.11 48.20
N ILE A 476 21.74 -30.42 47.48
CA ILE A 476 21.93 -29.03 47.03
C ILE A 476 20.81 -28.17 47.59
N ILE A 477 21.17 -27.01 48.11
CA ILE A 477 20.24 -26.05 48.70
C ILE A 477 20.20 -24.75 47.89
N GLY A 478 18.99 -24.28 47.61
CA GLY A 478 18.74 -22.99 46.97
C GLY A 478 18.74 -21.83 47.95
N THR A 479 19.32 -20.69 47.53
CA THR A 479 19.22 -19.40 48.22
C THR A 479 18.41 -18.41 47.40
N LYS A 480 17.77 -17.44 48.07
CA LYS A 480 16.94 -16.42 47.40
C LYS A 480 17.77 -15.39 46.64
N ASP A 481 18.85 -14.96 47.27
CA ASP A 481 19.64 -13.83 46.80
C ASP A 481 20.96 -14.36 46.25
N TRP A 482 21.42 -13.71 45.20
CA TRP A 482 22.78 -13.89 44.71
C TRP A 482 23.71 -13.39 45.81
N TRP A 483 24.39 -14.27 46.52
CA TRP A 483 25.27 -13.84 47.59
C TRP A 483 26.55 -13.27 47.00
N ILE A 484 26.78 -11.97 47.19
CA ILE A 484 28.04 -11.32 46.81
C ILE A 484 28.65 -10.77 48.10
N GLY A 485 29.55 -11.53 48.75
CA GLY A 485 30.17 -11.14 50.02
C GLY A 485 30.80 -12.28 50.82
N ALA A 486 31.63 -11.93 51.82
CA ALA A 486 32.57 -12.84 52.51
C ALA A 486 32.03 -13.57 53.75
N ASP A 487 30.74 -13.47 54.09
CA ASP A 487 30.17 -14.08 55.29
C ASP A 487 28.97 -14.99 55.00
N ASP A 488 29.25 -16.07 54.28
CA ASP A 488 28.33 -17.13 53.90
C ASP A 488 27.75 -17.90 55.13
N SER A 489 28.27 -17.66 56.34
CA SER A 489 27.74 -18.22 57.59
C SER A 489 26.35 -17.68 57.97
N LYS A 490 25.97 -16.51 57.43
CA LYS A 490 24.65 -15.88 57.65
C LYS A 490 23.54 -16.46 56.77
N LEU A 491 23.90 -17.12 55.66
CA LEU A 491 22.97 -17.70 54.70
C LEU A 491 22.71 -19.18 54.97
N ILE A 492 23.75 -19.91 55.35
CA ILE A 492 23.70 -21.34 55.65
C ILE A 492 24.45 -21.61 56.95
N SER A 493 23.79 -22.35 57.84
CA SER A 493 24.37 -22.74 59.12
C SER A 493 25.68 -23.51 58.94
N PRO A 494 26.69 -23.24 59.80
CA PRO A 494 27.92 -24.01 59.84
C PRO A 494 27.72 -25.53 60.01
N ALA A 495 26.60 -25.97 60.59
CA ALA A 495 26.33 -27.38 60.86
C ALA A 495 26.07 -28.23 59.60
N ILE A 496 25.54 -27.63 58.53
CA ILE A 496 25.26 -28.33 57.27
C ILE A 496 26.14 -27.85 56.11
N LYS A 497 26.83 -26.71 56.26
CA LYS A 497 27.69 -26.14 55.23
C LYS A 497 28.72 -27.13 54.64
N PRO A 498 29.36 -28.03 55.43
CA PRO A 498 30.26 -29.05 54.88
C PRO A 498 29.54 -30.17 54.13
N GLU A 499 28.22 -30.29 54.34
CA GLU A 499 27.42 -31.43 53.90
C GLU A 499 26.65 -31.18 52.59
N VAL A 500 26.46 -29.92 52.21
CA VAL A 500 25.61 -29.53 51.07
C VAL A 500 26.35 -28.63 50.09
N ALA A 501 25.97 -28.69 48.82
CA ALA A 501 26.30 -27.64 47.85
C ALA A 501 25.20 -26.58 47.82
N VAL A 502 25.51 -25.41 47.26
CA VAL A 502 24.63 -24.24 47.29
C VAL A 502 24.56 -23.64 45.90
N GLY A 503 23.36 -23.22 45.48
CA GLY A 503 23.18 -22.43 44.27
C GLY A 503 22.07 -21.39 44.44
N CYS A 504 22.10 -20.34 43.62
CA CYS A 504 21.08 -19.29 43.69
C CYS A 504 19.81 -19.69 42.92
N ILE A 505 18.65 -19.40 43.53
CA ILE A 505 17.35 -19.51 42.87
C ILE A 505 17.14 -18.23 42.08
N GLY A 506 17.40 -18.30 40.77
CA GLY A 506 17.28 -17.15 39.87
C GLY A 506 16.68 -17.57 38.53
N ALA A 507 15.46 -17.13 38.25
CA ALA A 507 14.85 -17.24 36.94
C ALA A 507 14.13 -15.91 36.61
N SER A 508 14.32 -15.41 35.40
CA SER A 508 13.63 -14.21 34.92
C SER A 508 12.41 -14.65 34.12
N ALA A 509 11.22 -14.50 34.71
CA ALA A 509 9.96 -14.58 33.98
C ALA A 509 9.83 -13.33 33.10
N GLN A 510 10.19 -13.45 31.82
CA GLN A 510 10.22 -12.33 30.86
C GLN A 510 8.85 -12.09 30.19
N GLY A 511 7.77 -12.00 30.98
CA GLY A 511 6.43 -11.73 30.45
C GLY A 511 6.05 -12.63 29.25
N ASN A 512 5.97 -12.05 28.05
CA ASN A 512 5.59 -12.74 26.80
C ASN A 512 6.76 -13.45 26.07
N ALA A 513 7.95 -13.57 26.67
CA ALA A 513 9.11 -14.27 26.09
C ALA A 513 9.41 -15.60 26.82
N PRO A 514 10.06 -16.59 26.16
CA PRO A 514 10.52 -17.81 26.80
C PRO A 514 11.29 -17.48 28.08
N TRP A 515 11.06 -18.25 29.14
CA TRP A 515 11.73 -17.99 30.40
C TRP A 515 13.24 -18.16 30.25
N ALA A 516 13.98 -17.27 30.89
CA ALA A 516 15.42 -17.32 30.92
C ALA A 516 15.89 -17.68 32.33
N LEU A 517 16.61 -18.78 32.43
CA LEU A 517 17.33 -19.17 33.62
C LEU A 517 18.67 -18.44 33.66
N GLU A 518 18.97 -17.82 34.79
CA GLU A 518 20.27 -17.20 35.03
C GLU A 518 21.19 -18.30 35.56
N LEU A 519 22.12 -18.81 34.74
CA LEU A 519 22.98 -19.95 35.07
C LEU A 519 24.14 -19.58 35.99
N PHE A 520 24.67 -18.36 35.89
CA PHE A 520 25.70 -17.86 36.80
C PHE A 520 25.76 -16.33 36.80
N VAL A 521 26.39 -15.77 37.84
CA VAL A 521 26.77 -14.35 37.94
C VAL A 521 28.26 -14.26 38.20
N GLU A 522 28.98 -13.59 37.32
CA GLU A 522 30.39 -13.27 37.48
C GLU A 522 30.54 -11.87 38.09
N HIS A 523 31.12 -11.82 39.29
CA HIS A 523 31.47 -10.60 39.99
C HIS A 523 32.95 -10.26 39.77
N ARG A 524 33.30 -8.97 39.74
CA ARG A 524 34.64 -8.50 39.38
C ARG A 524 35.72 -9.19 40.24
N ASN A 525 36.61 -9.94 39.59
CA ASN A 525 37.74 -10.67 40.20
C ASN A 525 37.37 -11.78 41.20
N ALA A 526 36.15 -12.35 41.13
CA ALA A 526 35.74 -13.51 41.91
C ALA A 526 35.29 -14.66 40.99
N ASP A 527 35.24 -15.89 41.52
CA ASP A 527 34.63 -17.02 40.82
C ASP A 527 33.13 -16.75 40.57
N ALA A 528 32.62 -17.21 39.44
CA ALA A 528 31.21 -17.02 39.12
C ALA A 528 30.34 -17.81 40.11
N ILE A 529 29.28 -17.16 40.58
CA ILE A 529 28.28 -17.76 41.47
C ILE A 529 27.31 -18.54 40.59
N PRO A 530 27.13 -19.86 40.80
CA PRO A 530 26.25 -20.67 39.98
C PRO A 530 24.78 -20.52 40.41
N SER A 531 23.89 -20.79 39.46
CA SER A 531 22.48 -21.07 39.74
C SER A 531 22.31 -22.41 40.44
N LEU A 532 21.12 -22.63 40.99
CA LEU A 532 20.74 -23.91 41.58
C LEU A 532 20.93 -25.09 40.60
N SER A 533 20.47 -24.97 39.35
CA SER A 533 20.67 -26.00 38.32
C SER A 533 22.14 -26.23 38.00
N LEU A 534 22.95 -25.18 37.86
CA LEU A 534 24.37 -25.33 37.49
C LEU A 534 25.21 -25.92 38.65
N ALA A 535 24.88 -25.54 39.88
CA ALA A 535 25.46 -26.11 41.09
C ALA A 535 25.16 -27.61 41.19
N ALA A 536 23.89 -27.98 41.01
CA ALA A 536 23.43 -29.37 41.02
C ALA A 536 24.09 -30.20 39.90
N PHE A 537 24.12 -29.69 38.67
CA PHE A 537 24.76 -30.38 37.55
C PHE A 537 26.23 -30.70 37.82
N GLY A 538 27.01 -29.70 38.24
CA GLY A 538 28.43 -29.90 38.55
C GLY A 538 28.60 -30.97 39.62
N ARG A 539 27.84 -30.86 40.71
CA ARG A 539 27.92 -31.80 41.84
C ARG A 539 27.46 -33.23 41.47
N PHE A 540 26.56 -33.37 40.51
CA PHE A 540 26.08 -34.66 40.03
C PHE A 540 27.13 -35.40 39.22
N ARG A 541 27.84 -34.67 38.34
CA ARG A 541 28.93 -35.21 37.54
C ARG A 541 30.16 -35.53 38.37
N HIS A 542 30.46 -34.69 39.35
CA HIS A 542 31.62 -34.84 40.23
C HIS A 542 31.25 -34.79 41.71
N PRO A 543 30.69 -35.89 42.27
CA PRO A 543 30.36 -35.98 43.68
C PRO A 543 31.60 -35.73 44.56
N GLY A 544 31.41 -35.07 45.71
CA GLY A 544 32.52 -34.74 46.60
C GLY A 544 33.44 -33.59 46.16
N ALA A 545 33.47 -33.21 44.88
CA ALA A 545 34.41 -32.22 44.37
C ALA A 545 34.05 -30.76 44.73
N ALA A 546 35.07 -29.95 45.06
CA ALA A 546 34.91 -28.50 45.23
C ALA A 546 34.88 -27.84 43.85
N MET A 547 33.82 -27.09 43.53
CA MET A 547 33.58 -26.53 42.19
C MET A 547 33.86 -25.02 42.13
N SER A 548 34.37 -24.55 41.00
CA SER A 548 34.43 -23.15 40.60
C SER A 548 33.95 -23.02 39.16
N TYR A 549 33.29 -21.91 38.84
CA TYR A 549 32.63 -21.70 37.56
C TYR A 549 33.27 -20.50 36.87
N ARG A 550 33.62 -20.65 35.59
CA ARG A 550 34.24 -19.57 34.82
C ARG A 550 33.65 -19.45 33.41
N PRO A 551 33.18 -18.27 33.01
CA PRO A 551 32.79 -18.03 31.62
C PRO A 551 34.01 -18.11 30.70
N LEU A 552 33.82 -18.64 29.50
CA LEU A 552 34.85 -18.66 28.45
C LEU A 552 34.70 -17.44 27.53
N ASP A 553 35.83 -16.88 27.07
CA ASP A 553 35.85 -15.62 26.30
C ASP A 553 35.38 -15.75 24.83
N TYR A 554 35.39 -16.97 24.28
CA TYR A 554 35.22 -17.21 22.82
C TYR A 554 34.04 -18.09 22.45
N VAL A 555 33.41 -18.73 23.44
CA VAL A 555 32.25 -19.60 23.27
C VAL A 555 31.29 -19.20 24.36
N GLU A 556 29.98 -19.22 24.10
CA GLU A 556 28.94 -18.91 25.09
C GLU A 556 28.85 -20.02 26.16
N ALA A 557 29.97 -20.58 26.58
CA ALA A 557 30.04 -21.74 27.44
C ALA A 557 30.60 -21.40 28.82
N VAL A 558 30.23 -22.22 29.79
CA VAL A 558 30.73 -22.15 31.16
C VAL A 558 31.61 -23.35 31.41
N ALA A 559 32.88 -23.09 31.74
CA ALA A 559 33.78 -24.13 32.20
C ALA A 559 33.54 -24.37 33.70
N ILE A 560 33.25 -25.62 34.05
CA ILE A 560 33.23 -26.06 35.45
C ILE A 560 34.60 -26.61 35.79
N ARG A 561 35.26 -26.01 36.76
CA ARG A 561 36.54 -26.48 37.30
C ARG A 561 36.29 -27.10 38.65
N TYR A 562 36.97 -28.20 38.95
CA TYR A 562 36.74 -28.86 40.22
C TYR A 562 38.00 -29.49 40.81
N ARG A 563 37.98 -29.70 42.12
CA ARG A 563 39.01 -30.42 42.86
C ARG A 563 38.38 -31.54 43.66
N ASN A 564 38.89 -32.76 43.48
CA ASN A 564 38.48 -33.89 44.31
C ASN A 564 39.22 -33.84 45.66
N PRO A 565 38.52 -33.83 46.81
CA PRO A 565 39.15 -33.75 48.12
C PRO A 565 40.07 -34.94 48.47
N THR A 566 39.94 -36.10 47.80
CA THR A 566 40.85 -37.25 47.99
C THR A 566 42.22 -37.06 47.32
N THR A 567 42.37 -36.07 46.44
CA THR A 567 43.65 -35.67 45.86
C THR A 567 44.17 -34.44 46.61
N LEU A 568 45.12 -34.64 47.53
CA LEU A 568 45.75 -33.61 48.36
C LEU A 568 46.54 -32.53 47.57
N SER A 569 46.52 -32.58 46.25
CA SER A 569 47.22 -31.64 45.38
C SER A 569 46.33 -30.41 45.12
N VAL A 570 46.75 -29.24 45.63
CA VAL A 570 46.31 -27.92 45.13
C VAL A 570 46.96 -27.69 43.76
N VAL A 571 46.71 -28.57 42.81
CA VAL A 571 47.04 -28.35 41.40
C VAL A 571 45.71 -27.94 40.74
N PRO A 572 45.68 -26.92 39.86
CA PRO A 572 44.50 -26.66 39.04
C PRO A 572 44.32 -27.86 38.11
N VAL A 573 43.63 -28.88 38.61
CA VAL A 573 43.33 -30.09 37.88
C VAL A 573 42.12 -29.76 36.99
N VAL A 574 42.39 -29.29 35.77
CA VAL A 574 41.47 -29.51 34.66
C VAL A 574 41.77 -30.93 34.16
N ALA A 575 41.47 -31.97 34.95
CA ALA A 575 41.73 -33.35 34.52
C ALA A 575 40.57 -33.86 33.68
N GLY A 576 40.82 -33.94 32.38
CA GLY A 576 40.06 -34.73 31.41
C GLY A 576 38.77 -34.07 30.95
N ASP A 577 38.67 -33.81 29.64
CA ASP A 577 37.49 -33.34 28.90
C ASP A 577 36.58 -32.43 29.71
N SER A 578 37.02 -31.18 29.89
CA SER A 578 36.31 -30.14 30.63
C SER A 578 34.80 -30.23 30.43
N ASP A 579 34.03 -30.44 31.51
CA ASP A 579 32.56 -30.32 31.51
C ASP A 579 32.22 -28.85 31.24
N VAL A 580 32.29 -28.50 29.97
CA VAL A 580 31.95 -27.21 29.41
C VAL A 580 30.49 -27.30 29.06
N VAL A 581 29.68 -26.57 29.82
CA VAL A 581 28.28 -26.39 29.47
C VAL A 581 28.23 -25.34 28.38
N GLU A 582 28.00 -25.77 27.14
CA GLU A 582 27.74 -24.86 26.04
C GLU A 582 26.35 -24.23 26.22
N VAL A 583 26.34 -22.98 26.66
CA VAL A 583 25.20 -22.10 26.47
C VAL A 583 25.36 -21.54 25.07
N SER A 584 24.26 -21.23 24.41
CA SER A 584 24.25 -20.75 23.03
C SER A 584 24.10 -19.23 22.90
N THR A 585 23.92 -18.55 24.03
CA THR A 585 23.90 -17.09 24.14
C THR A 585 24.22 -16.69 25.56
N MET A 586 25.31 -15.96 25.74
CA MET A 586 25.73 -15.39 27.01
C MET A 586 25.57 -13.88 26.90
N ARG A 587 24.60 -13.30 27.63
CA ARG A 587 24.33 -11.86 27.55
C ARG A 587 25.05 -11.13 28.69
N ARG A 588 26.13 -10.41 28.36
CA ARG A 588 26.74 -9.41 29.27
C ARG A 588 25.79 -8.22 29.47
N ALA A 589 24.74 -8.41 30.27
CA ALA A 589 23.85 -7.34 30.67
C ALA A 589 24.41 -6.67 31.93
N LYS A 590 24.67 -5.35 31.87
CA LYS A 590 24.91 -4.58 33.09
C LYS A 590 23.60 -4.58 33.87
N SER A 591 23.56 -5.25 35.02
CA SER A 591 22.38 -5.27 35.88
C SER A 591 21.87 -3.84 36.12
N SER A 592 20.59 -3.63 35.85
CA SER A 592 19.85 -2.41 36.23
C SER A 592 18.68 -2.71 37.18
N SER A 593 18.54 -3.96 37.65
CA SER A 593 17.38 -4.44 38.42
C SER A 593 17.66 -4.61 39.91
N SER A 594 16.60 -4.41 40.70
CA SER A 594 16.50 -4.42 42.17
C SER A 594 16.56 -5.80 42.84
N THR A 595 17.26 -6.78 42.24
CA THR A 595 17.51 -8.08 42.88
C THR A 595 18.63 -7.93 43.91
N ALA A 596 18.37 -8.30 45.16
CA ALA A 596 19.34 -8.19 46.23
C ALA A 596 20.60 -8.99 45.87
N GLY A 597 21.76 -8.33 45.90
CA GLY A 597 23.06 -8.96 45.67
C GLY A 597 23.73 -8.62 44.35
N LEU A 598 23.04 -8.13 43.30
CA LEU A 598 23.71 -7.75 42.05
C LEU A 598 24.27 -6.33 42.09
N GLU A 599 25.50 -6.15 41.62
CA GLU A 599 26.16 -4.85 41.52
C GLU A 599 26.32 -4.36 40.08
N LYS A 600 26.51 -3.04 39.94
CA LYS A 600 26.72 -2.40 38.63
C LYS A 600 28.06 -2.83 38.03
N GLY A 601 27.98 -3.74 37.07
CA GLY A 601 29.13 -4.25 36.32
C GLY A 601 29.34 -5.75 36.44
N ASP A 602 28.47 -6.47 37.16
CA ASP A 602 28.42 -7.92 37.12
C ASP A 602 27.98 -8.43 35.75
N THR A 603 28.45 -9.63 35.39
CA THR A 603 28.09 -10.33 34.16
C THR A 603 27.19 -11.52 34.48
N ILE A 604 26.10 -11.70 33.73
CA ILE A 604 25.13 -12.77 33.98
C ILE A 604 25.09 -13.72 32.78
N GLY A 605 25.27 -15.02 33.02
CA GLY A 605 25.00 -16.05 32.02
C GLY A 605 23.51 -16.37 32.00
N ARG A 606 22.83 -16.18 30.85
CA ARG A 606 21.41 -16.47 30.70
C ARG A 606 21.19 -17.59 29.70
N PHE A 607 20.21 -18.43 29.96
CA PHE A 607 19.89 -19.59 29.14
C PHE A 607 18.38 -19.72 29.03
N VAL A 608 17.86 -19.78 27.80
CA VAL A 608 16.43 -19.95 27.56
C VAL A 608 16.04 -21.36 27.97
N VAL A 609 14.98 -21.53 28.77
CA VAL A 609 14.50 -22.85 29.18
C VAL A 609 13.09 -23.08 28.64
N PRO A 610 12.88 -24.06 27.75
CA PRO A 610 11.57 -24.39 27.21
C PRO A 610 10.77 -25.15 28.26
N ILE A 611 9.71 -24.54 28.78
CA ILE A 611 8.87 -25.22 29.78
C ILE A 611 8.20 -26.45 29.15
N PRO A 612 8.31 -27.64 29.78
CA PRO A 612 7.72 -28.90 29.30
C PRO A 612 6.22 -28.82 29.07
N SER A 613 5.65 -29.81 28.38
CA SER A 613 4.20 -29.94 28.25
C SER A 613 3.54 -30.19 29.61
N SER A 614 2.25 -29.86 29.76
CA SER A 614 1.52 -30.13 31.02
C SER A 614 1.56 -31.61 31.39
N LYS A 615 1.51 -32.50 30.39
CA LYS A 615 1.65 -33.95 30.58
C LYS A 615 3.00 -34.33 31.18
N ALA A 616 4.10 -33.80 30.64
CA ALA A 616 5.43 -34.05 31.18
C ALA A 616 5.60 -33.50 32.60
N LEU A 617 5.02 -32.32 32.89
CA LEU A 617 4.99 -31.76 34.25
C LEU A 617 4.22 -32.66 35.23
N GLU A 618 3.04 -33.15 34.84
CA GLU A 618 2.24 -34.06 35.65
C GLU A 618 2.95 -35.39 35.92
N GLN A 619 3.54 -36.00 34.89
CA GLN A 619 4.27 -37.28 35.01
C GLN A 619 5.57 -37.16 35.84
N SER A 620 6.15 -35.96 35.88
CA SER A 620 7.38 -35.68 36.62
C SER A 620 7.15 -35.14 38.02
N THR A 621 5.90 -34.90 38.43
CA THR A 621 5.58 -34.28 39.72
C THR A 621 4.91 -35.28 40.66
N VAL A 622 5.46 -35.43 41.86
CA VAL A 622 4.88 -36.27 42.92
C VAL A 622 4.71 -35.45 44.19
N GLU A 623 3.63 -35.68 44.92
CA GLU A 623 3.36 -35.00 46.19
C GLU A 623 4.17 -35.64 47.33
N ILE A 624 4.71 -34.82 48.24
CA ILE A 624 5.63 -35.28 49.30
C ILE A 624 5.03 -36.33 50.24
N GLY A 625 3.73 -36.20 50.57
CA GLY A 625 2.99 -37.11 51.43
C GLY A 625 2.92 -38.53 50.86
N ASN A 626 2.77 -38.65 49.54
CA ASN A 626 2.81 -39.93 48.83
C ASN A 626 4.19 -40.59 48.95
N VAL A 627 5.27 -39.82 48.77
CA VAL A 627 6.65 -40.33 48.87
C VAL A 627 6.95 -40.85 50.27
N LEU A 628 6.51 -40.12 51.30
CA LEU A 628 6.70 -40.53 52.69
C LEU A 628 5.83 -41.74 53.07
N ALA A 629 4.64 -41.88 52.47
CA ALA A 629 3.74 -43.00 52.72
C ALA A 629 4.21 -44.29 52.03
N ALA A 630 4.80 -44.18 50.84
CA ALA A 630 5.08 -45.29 49.96
C ALA A 630 6.12 -46.26 50.55
N GLY A 631 5.84 -47.57 50.51
CA GLY A 631 6.78 -48.61 50.92
C GLY A 631 8.01 -48.71 49.99
N PRO A 632 9.10 -49.43 50.35
CA PRO A 632 10.34 -49.46 49.55
C PRO A 632 10.15 -49.86 48.07
N ARG A 633 9.26 -50.82 47.78
CA ARG A 633 8.96 -51.26 46.40
C ARG A 633 8.10 -50.25 45.62
N GLU A 634 7.17 -49.60 46.32
CA GLU A 634 6.29 -48.59 45.73
C GLU A 634 7.07 -47.29 45.46
N LEU A 635 8.00 -46.95 46.35
CA LEU A 635 8.89 -45.81 46.22
C LEU A 635 9.72 -45.86 44.94
N SER A 636 10.27 -47.02 44.58
CA SER A 636 11.01 -47.20 43.31
C SER A 636 10.15 -47.06 42.07
N SER A 637 8.82 -47.21 42.19
CA SER A 637 7.88 -46.95 41.08
C SER A 637 7.39 -45.51 41.02
N LEU A 638 7.37 -44.82 42.17
CA LEU A 638 6.99 -43.41 42.27
C LEU A 638 8.14 -42.46 41.92
N ILE A 639 9.38 -42.88 42.20
CA ILE A 639 10.59 -42.12 41.93
C ILE A 639 11.56 -43.03 41.19
N ASP A 640 11.63 -42.87 39.88
CA ASP A 640 12.47 -43.64 38.98
C ASP A 640 13.66 -42.83 38.42
N ARG A 641 13.77 -41.56 38.81
CA ARG A 641 14.78 -40.62 38.29
C ARG A 641 15.93 -40.43 39.27
N PRO A 642 17.16 -40.26 38.77
CA PRO A 642 18.34 -40.15 39.63
C PRO A 642 18.44 -38.81 40.37
N VAL A 643 17.67 -37.79 39.95
CA VAL A 643 17.66 -36.46 40.57
C VAL A 643 16.25 -36.09 41.00
N VAL A 644 16.13 -35.56 42.21
CA VAL A 644 14.87 -35.06 42.77
C VAL A 644 15.01 -33.58 43.08
N LEU A 645 14.10 -32.75 42.58
CA LEU A 645 13.95 -31.36 42.95
C LEU A 645 12.74 -31.20 43.87
N VAL A 646 12.97 -30.70 45.08
CA VAL A 646 11.92 -30.46 46.08
C VAL A 646 11.55 -28.99 46.07
N ALA A 647 10.26 -28.70 45.88
CA ALA A 647 9.73 -27.34 45.80
C ALA A 647 8.37 -27.22 46.52
N SER A 648 7.92 -25.98 46.72
CA SER A 648 6.59 -25.73 47.29
C SER A 648 5.64 -25.11 46.27
N ASN A 649 4.45 -25.71 46.18
CA ASN A 649 3.30 -25.25 45.42
C ASN A 649 2.31 -24.51 46.35
N ARG A 650 2.71 -24.12 47.57
CA ARG A 650 1.84 -23.41 48.50
C ARG A 650 1.64 -21.94 48.12
N THR A 651 0.47 -21.39 48.42
CA THR A 651 0.13 -19.98 48.19
C THR A 651 0.92 -19.07 49.16
N GLY A 652 1.62 -18.08 48.62
CA GLY A 652 2.38 -17.08 49.41
C GLY A 652 3.91 -17.19 49.38
N ILE A 653 4.48 -18.22 48.76
CA ILE A 653 5.95 -18.38 48.61
C ILE A 653 6.45 -17.77 47.29
N ASP A 654 5.72 -18.00 46.19
CA ASP A 654 5.74 -17.27 44.90
C ASP A 654 4.56 -17.80 44.05
N GLY A 655 3.78 -16.93 43.39
CA GLY A 655 2.62 -17.31 42.58
C GLY A 655 3.01 -17.85 41.18
N PRO A 656 2.11 -18.54 40.46
CA PRO A 656 2.41 -18.98 39.10
C PRO A 656 2.53 -17.77 38.16
N TYR A 657 3.55 -17.79 37.31
CA TYR A 657 3.82 -16.78 36.30
C TYR A 657 3.16 -17.15 34.96
N ASP A 658 2.84 -16.14 34.16
CA ASP A 658 2.41 -16.36 32.79
C ASP A 658 3.58 -16.90 31.94
N TYR A 659 3.31 -17.96 31.20
CA TYR A 659 4.19 -18.46 30.15
C TYR A 659 3.69 -18.02 28.77
N VAL A 660 4.56 -18.03 27.77
CA VAL A 660 4.29 -17.47 26.43
C VAL A 660 3.11 -18.11 25.69
N ASP A 661 2.75 -19.35 26.05
CA ASP A 661 1.61 -20.08 25.51
C ASP A 661 0.31 -19.85 26.30
N GLY A 662 0.33 -18.96 27.30
CA GLY A 662 -0.82 -18.63 28.14
C GLY A 662 -0.99 -19.53 29.38
N ARG A 663 -0.14 -20.55 29.57
CA ARG A 663 -0.16 -21.37 30.80
C ARG A 663 0.34 -20.58 32.00
N LYS A 664 -0.21 -20.89 33.17
CA LYS A 664 0.26 -20.43 34.47
C LYS A 664 1.21 -21.48 35.05
N VAL A 665 2.51 -21.17 35.11
CA VAL A 665 3.57 -22.12 35.49
C VAL A 665 4.35 -21.57 36.68
N ARG A 666 4.85 -22.43 37.56
CA ARG A 666 5.70 -22.00 38.70
C ARG A 666 7.19 -21.96 38.34
N GLY A 667 7.90 -21.03 38.96
CA GLY A 667 9.31 -20.73 38.66
C GLY A 667 10.26 -21.94 38.82
N PHE A 668 10.00 -22.83 39.77
CA PHE A 668 10.86 -24.00 40.02
C PHE A 668 10.90 -25.00 38.85
N TYR A 669 9.87 -25.02 37.99
CA TYR A 669 9.91 -25.84 36.77
C TYR A 669 10.97 -25.35 35.78
N ALA A 670 11.35 -24.07 35.84
CA ALA A 670 12.48 -23.55 35.08
C ALA A 670 13.82 -24.16 35.57
N GLN A 671 14.00 -24.27 36.89
CA GLN A 671 15.20 -24.86 37.50
C GLN A 671 15.27 -26.37 37.23
N ALA A 672 14.14 -27.08 37.37
CA ALA A 672 14.03 -28.51 37.10
C ALA A 672 14.36 -28.82 35.63
N THR A 673 13.79 -28.04 34.71
CA THR A 673 14.02 -28.23 33.28
C THR A 673 15.44 -27.83 32.89
N GLY A 674 15.96 -26.73 33.41
CA GLY A 674 17.36 -26.33 33.19
C GLY A 674 18.33 -27.41 33.64
N LEU A 675 18.12 -28.00 34.82
CA LEU A 675 18.96 -29.08 35.33
C LEU A 675 18.87 -30.36 34.47
N ASP A 676 17.65 -30.77 34.09
CA ASP A 676 17.44 -31.92 33.21
C ASP A 676 18.22 -31.78 31.90
N MET A 677 18.17 -30.58 31.31
CA MET A 677 18.85 -30.28 30.06
C MET A 677 20.37 -30.29 30.19
N LEU A 678 20.92 -29.77 31.29
CA LEU A 678 22.36 -29.87 31.59
C LEU A 678 22.80 -31.33 31.72
N LEU A 679 22.03 -32.16 32.43
CA LEU A 679 22.37 -33.57 32.65
C LEU A 679 22.40 -34.38 31.34
N ASN A 680 21.45 -34.09 30.45
CA ASN A 680 21.29 -34.80 29.17
C ASN A 680 22.18 -34.23 28.05
N GLY A 681 22.95 -33.17 28.31
CA GLY A 681 23.81 -32.54 27.31
C GLY A 681 23.04 -31.81 26.22
N ASP A 682 21.82 -31.36 26.52
CA ASP A 682 20.99 -30.64 25.56
C ASP A 682 21.51 -29.21 25.36
N SER A 683 21.98 -28.90 24.16
CA SER A 683 22.29 -27.52 23.79
C SER A 683 20.99 -26.73 23.63
N ILE A 684 20.77 -25.70 24.45
CA ILE A 684 19.66 -24.76 24.19
C ILE A 684 20.20 -23.55 23.51
N ARG A 685 19.58 -23.25 22.37
CA ARG A 685 19.74 -22.03 21.60
C ARG A 685 18.82 -20.95 22.19
N GLU A 686 19.35 -19.84 22.71
CA GLU A 686 18.57 -18.60 22.57
C GLU A 686 18.26 -18.54 21.08
N PRO A 687 17.03 -18.21 20.67
CA PRO A 687 16.79 -17.96 19.27
C PRO A 687 17.74 -16.83 18.87
N ARG A 688 18.92 -17.21 18.34
CA ARG A 688 19.87 -16.35 17.67
C ARG A 688 19.11 -15.84 16.49
N ARG A 689 18.50 -14.73 16.81
CA ARG A 689 17.73 -13.85 15.99
C ARG A 689 17.01 -14.61 14.87
N PHE A 690 15.87 -15.25 15.18
CA PHE A 690 14.94 -15.69 14.14
C PHE A 690 14.63 -14.53 13.18
N HIS A 691 14.68 -13.28 13.67
CA HIS A 691 14.67 -12.05 12.89
C HIS A 691 15.93 -11.76 12.06
N GLU A 692 17.13 -12.25 12.40
CA GLU A 692 18.31 -12.24 11.51
C GLU A 692 18.13 -13.21 10.36
N TRP A 693 17.61 -14.41 10.63
CA TRP A 693 17.20 -15.34 9.57
C TRP A 693 16.07 -14.76 8.73
N THR A 694 15.11 -14.09 9.36
CA THR A 694 14.02 -13.39 8.66
C THR A 694 14.58 -12.26 7.81
N LEU A 695 15.51 -11.45 8.33
CA LEU A 695 16.22 -10.40 7.58
C LEU A 695 17.09 -10.96 6.44
N MET A 696 17.76 -12.10 6.64
CA MET A 696 18.51 -12.80 5.60
C MET A 696 17.60 -13.36 4.52
N TRP A 697 16.51 -14.04 4.90
CA TRP A 697 15.52 -14.57 3.95
C TRP A 697 14.78 -13.45 3.22
N LEU A 698 14.49 -12.33 3.88
CA LEU A 698 13.99 -11.12 3.24
C LEU A 698 15.01 -10.51 2.28
N GLY A 699 16.30 -10.52 2.64
CA GLY A 699 17.40 -10.14 1.76
C GLY A 699 17.54 -11.08 0.55
N VAL A 700 17.33 -12.39 0.73
CA VAL A 700 17.32 -13.41 -0.34
C VAL A 700 16.09 -13.25 -1.23
N VAL A 701 14.89 -13.03 -0.66
CA VAL A 701 13.65 -12.77 -1.41
C VAL A 701 13.75 -11.44 -2.17
N ALA A 702 14.33 -10.41 -1.56
CA ALA A 702 14.68 -9.16 -2.24
C ALA A 702 15.70 -9.41 -3.36
N GLY A 703 16.74 -10.20 -3.11
CA GLY A 703 17.76 -10.61 -4.08
C GLY A 703 17.21 -11.41 -5.26
N VAL A 704 16.27 -12.34 -5.02
CA VAL A 704 15.57 -13.11 -6.05
C VAL A 704 14.59 -12.23 -6.81
N GLY A 705 13.92 -11.29 -6.13
CA GLY A 705 13.09 -10.25 -6.76
C GLY A 705 13.90 -9.31 -7.66
N ILE A 706 15.14 -9.02 -7.27
CA ILE A 706 16.15 -8.28 -8.05
C ILE A 706 16.66 -9.16 -9.22
N ALA A 707 16.89 -10.45 -9.03
CA ALA A 707 17.38 -11.35 -10.09
C ALA A 707 16.34 -11.66 -11.19
N ARG A 708 15.03 -11.57 -10.89
CA ARG A 708 13.93 -11.76 -11.86
C ARG A 708 13.49 -10.47 -12.59
N MET A 709 14.29 -9.40 -12.53
CA MET A 709 13.98 -8.08 -13.09
C MET A 709 13.99 -8.02 -14.62
N ARG A 710 12.89 -8.46 -15.27
CA ARG A 710 12.64 -8.18 -16.69
C ARG A 710 11.38 -7.36 -17.00
N MET A 711 10.58 -6.96 -16.00
CA MET A 711 9.39 -6.11 -16.23
C MET A 711 9.30 -4.92 -15.26
N ILE A 712 9.36 -3.71 -15.83
CA ILE A 712 9.60 -2.41 -15.17
C ILE A 712 8.51 -1.99 -14.17
N ARG A 713 7.27 -2.46 -14.30
CA ARG A 713 6.16 -2.02 -13.42
C ARG A 713 6.11 -2.72 -12.06
N TRP A 714 6.59 -3.96 -11.99
CA TRP A 714 6.60 -4.72 -10.74
C TRP A 714 7.81 -4.37 -9.86
N GLN A 715 8.88 -3.85 -10.46
CA GLN A 715 10.13 -3.46 -9.78
C GLN A 715 9.92 -2.39 -8.70
N LEU A 716 9.06 -1.40 -8.96
CA LEU A 716 8.84 -0.32 -8.00
C LEU A 716 8.07 -0.81 -6.76
N ILE A 717 7.13 -1.74 -6.96
CA ILE A 717 6.28 -2.31 -5.91
C ILE A 717 7.10 -3.28 -5.05
N THR A 718 7.92 -4.13 -5.67
CA THR A 718 8.76 -5.08 -4.94
C THR A 718 9.87 -4.39 -4.16
N LEU A 719 10.49 -3.33 -4.69
CA LEU A 719 11.52 -2.57 -3.94
C LEU A 719 10.94 -1.75 -2.78
N THR A 720 9.76 -1.16 -2.95
CA THR A 720 9.08 -0.42 -1.87
C THR A 720 8.60 -1.35 -0.77
N ALA A 721 8.04 -2.52 -1.12
CA ALA A 721 7.71 -3.56 -0.15
C ALA A 721 8.96 -4.06 0.59
N SER A 722 10.06 -4.31 -0.11
CA SER A 722 11.30 -4.80 0.51
C SER A 722 11.90 -3.77 1.49
N ALA A 723 11.91 -2.49 1.13
CA ALA A 723 12.37 -1.42 2.00
C ALA A 723 11.49 -1.26 3.25
N ALA A 724 10.15 -1.33 3.09
CA ALA A 724 9.22 -1.27 4.20
C ALA A 724 9.42 -2.43 5.18
N ILE A 725 9.67 -3.64 4.67
CA ILE A 725 9.94 -4.80 5.51
C ILE A 725 11.28 -4.67 6.24
N CYS A 726 12.34 -4.17 5.60
CA CYS A 726 13.63 -3.92 6.27
C CYS A 726 13.50 -2.89 7.41
N VAL A 727 12.68 -1.85 7.24
CA VAL A 727 12.41 -0.86 8.28
C VAL A 727 11.62 -1.47 9.44
N LEU A 728 10.57 -2.25 9.15
CA LEU A 728 9.78 -2.93 10.19
C LEU A 728 10.63 -3.92 10.99
N ALA A 729 11.53 -4.65 10.32
CA ALA A 729 12.46 -5.57 10.97
C ALA A 729 13.51 -4.83 11.84
N ALA A 730 14.00 -3.67 11.40
CA ALA A 730 14.91 -2.84 12.20
C ALA A 730 14.22 -2.25 13.45
N ILE A 731 12.95 -1.83 13.32
CA ILE A 731 12.15 -1.32 14.45
C ILE A 731 11.85 -2.43 15.46
N ALA A 732 11.48 -3.63 14.98
CA ALA A 732 11.31 -4.80 15.83
C ALA A 732 12.60 -5.14 16.60
N ALA A 733 13.75 -5.04 15.92
CA ALA A 733 15.04 -5.31 16.54
C ALA A 733 15.48 -4.28 17.60
N TYR A 734 15.13 -3.01 17.40
CA TYR A 734 15.37 -1.96 18.40
C TYR A 734 14.49 -2.14 19.65
N ARG A 735 13.19 -2.45 19.47
CA ARG A 735 12.23 -2.64 20.57
C ARG A 735 12.53 -3.85 21.46
N MET A 736 13.13 -4.91 20.91
CA MET A 736 13.50 -6.10 21.67
C MET A 736 14.87 -5.98 22.37
N SER A 737 15.46 -4.77 22.42
CA SER A 737 16.76 -4.50 23.04
C SER A 737 17.90 -5.33 22.44
N TRP A 738 17.80 -5.69 21.16
CA TRP A 738 18.75 -6.59 20.49
C TRP A 738 20.01 -5.89 19.98
N LEU A 739 19.98 -4.58 19.74
CA LEU A 739 21.13 -3.81 19.25
C LEU A 739 21.61 -2.89 20.39
N ALA A 740 22.75 -3.21 20.99
CA ALA A 740 23.35 -2.42 22.05
C ALA A 740 23.98 -1.11 21.55
N ASP A 741 24.16 -0.96 20.23
CA ASP A 741 24.86 0.18 19.63
C ASP A 741 24.10 0.72 18.39
N PRO A 742 23.68 2.01 18.38
CA PRO A 742 22.93 2.62 17.28
C PRO A 742 23.60 2.52 15.90
N LEU A 743 24.93 2.30 15.84
CA LEU A 743 25.67 2.09 14.59
C LEU A 743 25.26 0.81 13.83
N THR A 744 24.76 -0.21 14.53
CA THR A 744 24.32 -1.46 13.88
C THR A 744 22.93 -1.36 13.23
N CYS A 745 22.11 -0.36 13.61
CA CYS A 745 20.93 0.06 12.85
C CYS A 745 21.30 0.82 11.57
N ALA A 746 22.50 1.39 11.49
CA ALA A 746 22.92 2.19 10.34
C ALA A 746 23.11 1.32 9.09
N VAL A 747 23.51 0.05 9.22
CA VAL A 747 23.74 -0.84 8.06
C VAL A 747 22.46 -1.11 7.26
N PRO A 748 21.33 -1.59 7.83
CA PRO A 748 20.10 -1.77 7.08
C PRO A 748 19.50 -0.44 6.57
N LEU A 749 19.70 0.67 7.29
CA LEU A 749 19.31 2.00 6.82
C LEU A 749 20.18 2.48 5.64
N LEU A 750 21.48 2.21 5.67
CA LEU A 750 22.43 2.50 4.60
C LEU A 750 22.18 1.61 3.38
N VAL A 751 21.79 0.35 3.56
CA VAL A 751 21.36 -0.55 2.49
C VAL A 751 20.05 -0.06 1.87
N ALA A 752 19.05 0.33 2.68
CA ALA A 752 17.81 0.93 2.19
C ALA A 752 18.07 2.25 1.45
N TYR A 753 19.00 3.06 1.94
CA TYR A 753 19.44 4.31 1.32
C TYR A 753 20.19 4.06 -0.01
N ALA A 754 21.09 3.09 -0.05
CA ALA A 754 21.79 2.68 -1.26
C ALA A 754 20.83 2.13 -2.32
N MET A 755 19.82 1.34 -1.90
CA MET A 755 18.75 0.87 -2.79
C MET A 755 17.91 2.03 -3.32
N MET A 756 17.58 3.04 -2.49
CA MET A 756 16.91 4.25 -2.95
C MET A 756 17.75 5.05 -3.95
N LEU A 757 19.07 5.20 -3.72
CA LEU A 757 19.97 5.86 -4.65
C LEU A 757 20.07 5.10 -5.99
N ALA A 758 20.05 3.77 -5.96
CA ALA A 758 20.00 2.94 -7.16
C ALA A 758 18.69 3.14 -7.93
N ILE A 759 17.53 3.21 -7.25
CA ILE A 759 16.23 3.55 -7.86
C ILE A 759 16.29 4.93 -8.55
N VAL A 760 16.87 5.93 -7.88
CA VAL A 760 16.98 7.29 -8.42
C VAL A 760 17.90 7.34 -9.64
N ARG A 761 19.04 6.63 -9.62
CA ARG A 761 19.93 6.52 -10.79
C ARG A 761 19.24 5.81 -11.95
N GLN A 762 18.59 4.68 -11.70
CA GLN A 762 17.93 3.90 -12.74
C GLN A 762 16.76 4.67 -13.38
N ALA A 763 15.99 5.42 -12.57
CA ALA A 763 14.94 6.31 -13.04
C ALA A 763 15.46 7.52 -13.84
N ARG A 764 16.72 7.93 -13.64
CA ARG A 764 17.40 8.97 -14.44
C ARG A 764 17.90 8.44 -15.78
N THR A 765 18.36 7.19 -15.87
CA THR A 765 18.77 6.54 -17.14
C THR A 765 17.59 6.11 -18.02
N ILE A 766 16.38 5.97 -17.44
CA ILE A 766 15.14 5.64 -18.17
C ILE A 766 14.44 6.92 -18.71
N ARG A 767 14.82 8.10 -18.22
CA ARG A 767 14.47 9.40 -18.82
C ARG A 767 15.52 9.78 -19.85
#